data_AF-A0A838IYH6-F1
#
_entry.id   AF-A0A838IYH6-F1
#
_cell.length_a   1.000
_cell.length_b   1.000
_cell.length_c   1.000
_cell.angle_alpha   90.00
_cell.angle_beta   90.00
_cell.angle_gamma   90.00
#
_symmetry.space_group_name_H-M   'P 1'
#
loop_
_entity.id
_entity.type
_entity.pdbx_description
1 polymer ?
#
loop_
_entity_poly.entity_id
_entity_poly.type
_entity_poly.pdbx_seq_one_letter_code
_entity_poly.pdbx_strand_id
1 'polypeptide(L)'
;MRRRNEGGALRRVPFAILSAFVLAVAGSALAQAALVNFAHLDFLTDTFDVEGEEHLGVWIYAEPSPTEADAYVHRADEDEGSTDIDDIARAAIAYLWEARERPSEATLATARGLLEFVMAMQADDGEFYNFVFPDGRINRLGITSRKGAGFWAARGLWALAEGIPVFAEHDPAFAERLRVAFLRGVPPFVAKIGPRYGTYLDRLGYRVPAWLPDDGADVASNLLLALATFLRHDHDDDVLTLHDMVAEGLTDFQYGPPGTYPFLAHPSFARDPQEWHAWGSRQGQALAQASLATGDAAALASAEEEAGHFFVHLLASQGPIALMNPAVRAYPQIAYGMEAVASSLFALSDASGKGVFDELGGLMTSWLLGNNELRRPLYEPSTGRTFDGLERGVINQNSGAESTITALMALVQAEARPAAAAMLDLVWLEKHDEIVIELESGSDFGEAPETEIDARASGQVTAVLRTGASITVGAEVPRAGRYLVYAIHGSDPWEAGASVFVQRQLLATLDAGGADESHFRMTELGSLDLEAGTIDLTVTHRSGRDMRFDALVLRPEVMWKRYGRPGERLLLLKSWSADHVSVPLEDTQADATGATRVDVYDRLANLVPEATQESGALQLPPYGFALVRWDSSESLPPLELAGARQGPRLALPEAFASDGFVALDLERAFNNDAFSSPSQPLKGNFDSRSGVLGATYPAERAPASLERIELGGVPFLFPPTDADANNVAFHGQRLEVPPGHYDELHLLGVSEQGNYQDTVRLVYEDGSVDEIPLGLSDWCQTPRYGEAIAFAFEQRRGAGGAIERITCRILVQLLPVRADSSLLRVDLPDRETMHLFALTLRHAR
;
A
#
# COMPACT_ATOMS: atom_id res chain seq x y z
N MET A 1 -71.52 5.30 -67.04
CA MET A 1 -72.86 5.77 -66.58
C MET A 1 -72.70 6.26 -65.14
N ARG A 2 -73.43 7.32 -64.78
CA ARG A 2 -73.26 8.25 -63.65
C ARG A 2 -73.17 7.67 -62.21
N ARG A 3 -72.40 8.41 -61.38
CA ARG A 3 -72.59 8.86 -59.97
C ARG A 3 -72.39 7.85 -58.82
N ARG A 4 -71.42 8.11 -57.90
CA ARG A 4 -71.48 8.82 -56.58
C ARG A 4 -72.21 7.97 -55.50
N ASN A 5 -71.78 7.83 -54.25
CA ASN A 5 -71.00 8.71 -53.35
C ASN A 5 -70.35 7.91 -52.18
N GLU A 6 -69.27 8.48 -51.62
CA GLU A 6 -68.82 8.62 -50.19
C GLU A 6 -69.24 7.56 -49.15
N GLY A 7 -68.44 7.11 -48.17
CA GLY A 7 -67.18 7.48 -47.50
C GLY A 7 -67.17 6.66 -46.18
N GLY A 8 -66.11 6.45 -45.40
CA GLY A 8 -64.70 6.81 -45.43
C GLY A 8 -63.98 6.05 -44.29
N ALA A 9 -62.64 6.00 -44.42
CA ALA A 9 -61.58 5.82 -43.41
C ALA A 9 -61.65 4.60 -42.44
N LEU A 10 -60.60 3.83 -42.16
CA LEU A 10 -59.15 4.01 -42.27
C LEU A 10 -58.48 2.74 -42.84
N ARG A 11 -57.42 2.94 -43.62
CA ARG A 11 -56.67 1.93 -44.37
C ARG A 11 -55.70 1.14 -43.48
N ARG A 12 -55.80 -0.19 -43.55
CA ARG A 12 -54.70 -1.16 -43.38
C ARG A 12 -54.24 -1.59 -44.76
N VAL A 13 -52.94 -1.57 -45.04
CA VAL A 13 -52.31 -2.15 -46.25
C VAL A 13 -50.90 -2.63 -45.86
N PRO A 14 -50.39 -3.73 -46.44
CA PRO A 14 -49.71 -4.79 -45.71
C PRO A 14 -48.26 -5.08 -46.14
N PHE A 15 -47.69 -6.10 -45.47
CA PHE A 15 -46.58 -7.00 -45.82
C PHE A 15 -45.82 -6.74 -47.13
N ALA A 16 -44.51 -6.49 -47.00
CA ALA A 16 -43.50 -6.71 -48.04
C ALA A 16 -42.30 -7.47 -47.47
N ILE A 17 -41.68 -8.24 -48.36
CA ILE A 17 -40.74 -9.36 -48.19
C ILE A 17 -39.30 -8.91 -47.87
N LEU A 18 -38.60 -9.76 -47.11
CA LEU A 18 -37.16 -9.80 -46.81
C LEU A 18 -36.25 -9.64 -48.05
N SER A 19 -35.20 -8.80 -47.97
CA SER A 19 -33.85 -9.12 -48.47
C SER A 19 -32.80 -8.15 -47.92
N ALA A 20 -31.81 -8.77 -47.27
CA ALA A 20 -30.52 -8.31 -46.77
C ALA A 20 -29.99 -6.92 -47.22
N PHE A 21 -29.73 -6.07 -46.21
CA PHE A 21 -28.68 -5.07 -46.26
C PHE A 21 -27.58 -5.49 -45.29
N VAL A 22 -26.41 -5.77 -45.83
CA VAL A 22 -25.14 -5.90 -45.12
C VAL A 22 -24.85 -4.53 -44.48
N LEU A 23 -25.01 -4.42 -43.15
CA LEU A 23 -24.37 -3.35 -42.39
C LEU A 23 -23.06 -3.93 -41.84
N ALA A 24 -21.95 -3.39 -42.35
CA ALA A 24 -20.68 -3.48 -41.68
C ALA A 24 -20.84 -2.94 -40.25
N VAL A 25 -20.73 -3.83 -39.26
CA VAL A 25 -20.54 -3.44 -37.87
C VAL A 25 -19.10 -2.98 -37.77
N ALA A 26 -18.87 -1.70 -38.09
CA ALA A 26 -17.69 -1.01 -37.58
C ALA A 26 -17.88 -0.96 -36.06
N GLY A 27 -17.05 -1.71 -35.34
CA GLY A 27 -16.95 -1.61 -33.89
C GLY A 27 -16.58 -0.18 -33.53
N SER A 28 -17.58 0.59 -33.11
CA SER A 28 -17.35 1.83 -32.41
C SER A 28 -16.85 1.45 -31.02
N ALA A 29 -15.53 1.41 -30.85
CA ALA A 29 -14.91 1.61 -29.57
C ALA A 29 -15.46 2.94 -29.03
N LEU A 30 -16.33 2.87 -28.02
CA LEU A 30 -16.61 4.04 -27.20
C LEU A 30 -15.26 4.45 -26.63
N ALA A 31 -14.75 5.61 -27.02
CA ALA A 31 -13.52 6.14 -26.45
C ALA A 31 -13.71 6.19 -24.93
N GLN A 32 -12.88 5.44 -24.19
CA GLN A 32 -12.77 5.57 -22.74
C GLN A 32 -12.56 7.06 -22.45
N ALA A 33 -13.32 7.64 -21.53
CA ALA A 33 -13.02 9.00 -21.07
C ALA A 33 -11.58 9.03 -20.54
N ALA A 34 -10.85 10.12 -20.81
CA ALA A 34 -9.52 10.29 -20.24
C ALA A 34 -9.60 10.17 -18.71
N LEU A 35 -8.73 9.34 -18.14
CA LEU A 35 -8.55 9.17 -16.71
C LEU A 35 -7.92 10.42 -16.10
N VAL A 36 -6.98 11.05 -16.78
CA VAL A 36 -6.30 12.25 -16.26
C VAL A 36 -7.29 13.40 -16.08
N ASN A 37 -7.49 13.79 -14.82
CA ASN A 37 -8.35 14.89 -14.43
C ASN A 37 -7.69 15.69 -13.29
N PHE A 38 -7.31 16.93 -13.57
CA PHE A 38 -6.63 17.83 -12.64
C PHE A 38 -7.58 18.57 -11.68
N ALA A 39 -8.90 18.42 -11.79
CA ALA A 39 -9.86 19.24 -11.05
C ALA A 39 -9.69 19.20 -9.52
N HIS A 40 -9.29 18.06 -8.94
CA HIS A 40 -9.01 17.99 -7.50
C HIS A 40 -7.66 18.66 -7.14
N LEU A 41 -6.65 18.58 -7.99
CA LEU A 41 -5.40 19.33 -7.78
C LEU A 41 -5.63 20.85 -7.95
N ASP A 42 -6.47 21.26 -8.90
CA ASP A 42 -6.93 22.65 -9.02
C ASP A 42 -7.68 23.10 -7.76
N PHE A 43 -8.49 22.22 -7.16
CA PHE A 43 -9.16 22.50 -5.88
C PHE A 43 -8.18 22.68 -4.71
N LEU A 44 -7.07 21.93 -4.70
CA LEU A 44 -6.00 22.09 -3.71
C LEU A 44 -5.10 23.31 -3.99
N THR A 45 -5.14 23.84 -5.21
CA THR A 45 -4.30 24.97 -5.62
C THR A 45 -4.95 26.30 -5.21
N ASP A 46 -4.22 27.12 -4.46
CA ASP A 46 -4.73 28.41 -3.96
C ASP A 46 -3.61 29.46 -3.91
N THR A 47 -3.96 30.70 -3.58
CA THR A 47 -3.01 31.80 -3.35
C THR A 47 -2.64 31.88 -1.88
N PHE A 48 -1.35 31.90 -1.59
CA PHE A 48 -0.78 31.98 -0.26
C PHE A 48 0.08 33.25 -0.12
N ASP A 49 0.04 33.86 1.06
CA ASP A 49 0.99 34.92 1.42
C ASP A 49 2.33 34.27 1.79
N VAL A 50 3.43 34.74 1.21
CA VAL A 50 4.80 34.31 1.56
C VAL A 50 5.61 35.57 1.86
N GLU A 51 5.80 35.85 3.14
CA GLU A 51 6.53 37.03 3.64
C GLU A 51 6.01 38.37 3.07
N GLY A 52 4.71 38.48 2.77
CA GLY A 52 4.06 39.68 2.27
C GLY A 52 3.84 39.72 0.75
N GLU A 53 4.21 38.67 0.02
CA GLU A 53 3.98 38.52 -1.43
C GLU A 53 3.01 37.36 -1.72
N GLU A 54 2.07 37.55 -2.64
CA GLU A 54 1.11 36.51 -3.02
C GLU A 54 1.75 35.54 -4.03
N HIS A 55 1.74 34.25 -3.69
CA HIS A 55 2.23 33.17 -4.55
C HIS A 55 1.18 32.06 -4.71
N LEU A 56 1.18 31.40 -5.87
CA LEU A 56 0.38 30.20 -6.07
C LEU A 56 1.02 29.02 -5.33
N GLY A 57 0.25 28.30 -4.53
CA GLY A 57 0.69 27.13 -3.79
C GLY A 57 -0.36 26.03 -3.77
N VAL A 58 -0.10 24.96 -3.01
CA VAL A 58 -1.00 23.82 -2.89
C VAL A 58 -1.21 23.51 -1.42
N TRP A 59 -2.47 23.34 -1.01
CA TRP A 59 -2.81 22.87 0.32
C TRP A 59 -2.27 21.46 0.56
N ILE A 60 -1.50 21.28 1.65
CA ILE A 60 -0.86 20.00 1.98
C ILE A 60 -1.87 18.86 2.19
N TYR A 61 -2.99 19.15 2.86
CA TYR A 61 -3.98 18.14 3.24
C TYR A 61 -5.40 18.52 2.84
N ALA A 62 -6.21 17.51 2.56
CA ALA A 62 -7.66 17.65 2.49
C ALA A 62 -8.37 16.40 3.02
N GLU A 63 -9.48 16.62 3.71
CA GLU A 63 -10.28 15.57 4.38
C GLU A 63 -11.74 15.61 3.89
N PRO A 64 -12.49 14.49 3.99
CA PRO A 64 -13.93 14.50 3.78
C PRO A 64 -14.65 15.53 4.65
N SER A 65 -15.56 16.28 4.07
CA SER A 65 -16.37 17.27 4.77
C SER A 65 -17.23 16.60 5.85
N PRO A 66 -17.29 17.15 7.07
CA PRO A 66 -18.15 16.62 8.14
C PRO A 66 -19.63 16.91 7.90
N THR A 67 -19.98 17.83 6.99
CA THR A 67 -21.34 18.35 6.81
C THR A 67 -21.92 18.15 5.43
N GLU A 68 -21.08 17.95 4.41
CA GLU A 68 -21.50 17.82 3.01
C GLU A 68 -21.01 16.49 2.46
N ALA A 69 -21.94 15.65 1.98
CA ALA A 69 -21.60 14.39 1.36
C ALA A 69 -20.71 14.62 0.13
N ASP A 70 -19.68 13.80 -0.02
CA ASP A 70 -18.73 13.80 -1.14
C ASP A 70 -17.83 15.04 -1.31
N ALA A 71 -18.00 16.07 -0.46
CA ALA A 71 -17.16 17.28 -0.46
C ALA A 71 -15.88 17.09 0.37
N TYR A 72 -14.84 17.85 0.04
CA TYR A 72 -13.56 17.86 0.76
C TYR A 72 -13.24 19.25 1.28
N VAL A 73 -12.47 19.32 2.37
CA VAL A 73 -12.07 20.57 3.02
C VAL A 73 -10.57 20.61 3.21
N HIS A 74 -9.98 21.78 2.97
CA HIS A 74 -8.55 22.00 3.16
C HIS A 74 -8.15 21.90 4.63
N ARG A 75 -6.90 21.46 4.85
CA ARG A 75 -6.28 21.33 6.17
C ARG A 75 -4.83 21.81 6.10
N ALA A 76 -4.43 22.50 7.15
CA ALA A 76 -3.05 22.83 7.45
C ALA A 76 -2.60 22.00 8.66
N ASP A 77 -1.29 21.89 8.82
CA ASP A 77 -0.66 21.39 10.03
C ASP A 77 -0.27 22.59 10.92
N GLU A 78 -0.59 22.52 12.22
CA GLU A 78 -0.32 23.62 13.15
C GLU A 78 1.19 23.82 13.42
N ASP A 79 1.98 22.74 13.34
CA ASP A 79 3.41 22.74 13.62
C ASP A 79 4.26 22.91 12.35
N GLU A 80 3.77 22.45 11.20
CA GLU A 80 4.50 22.53 9.93
C GLU A 80 4.12 23.75 9.09
N GLY A 81 2.87 23.84 8.64
CA GLY A 81 2.38 24.88 7.75
C GLY A 81 1.13 24.50 6.95
N SER A 82 0.79 25.33 5.97
CA SER A 82 -0.38 25.15 5.09
C SER A 82 -0.04 24.74 3.66
N THR A 83 1.18 25.06 3.22
CA THR A 83 1.73 24.77 1.89
C THR A 83 3.25 24.63 2.02
N ASP A 84 3.87 23.89 1.11
CA ASP A 84 5.32 23.66 1.12
C ASP A 84 5.94 23.47 -0.27
N ILE A 85 7.27 23.50 -0.37
CA ILE A 85 7.98 23.17 -1.63
C ILE A 85 7.80 21.69 -1.99
N ASP A 86 7.74 20.82 -1.00
CA ASP A 86 7.73 19.37 -1.16
C ASP A 86 6.61 18.89 -2.10
N ASP A 87 5.41 19.41 -1.91
CA ASP A 87 4.23 19.20 -2.73
C ASP A 87 4.21 20.12 -3.95
N ILE A 88 4.53 21.40 -3.79
CA ILE A 88 4.49 22.38 -4.91
C ILE A 88 5.43 21.97 -6.04
N ALA A 89 6.63 21.49 -5.72
CA ALA A 89 7.59 21.04 -6.72
C ALA A 89 7.05 19.86 -7.53
N ARG A 90 6.45 18.86 -6.86
CA ARG A 90 5.83 17.71 -7.53
C ARG A 90 4.59 18.12 -8.33
N ALA A 91 3.77 19.03 -7.81
CA ALA A 91 2.61 19.58 -8.52
C ALA A 91 3.04 20.32 -9.80
N ALA A 92 4.08 21.15 -9.73
CA ALA A 92 4.65 21.82 -10.89
C ALA A 92 5.08 20.80 -11.96
N ILE A 93 5.75 19.72 -11.56
CA ILE A 93 6.15 18.63 -12.47
C ILE A 93 4.93 17.97 -13.11
N ALA A 94 3.88 17.66 -12.35
CA ALA A 94 2.65 17.06 -12.89
C ALA A 94 1.99 17.97 -13.95
N TYR A 95 1.88 19.27 -13.69
CA TYR A 95 1.35 20.22 -14.68
C TYR A 95 2.29 20.39 -15.90
N LEU A 96 3.61 20.35 -15.71
CA LEU A 96 4.57 20.42 -16.82
C LEU A 96 4.50 19.18 -17.72
N TRP A 97 4.33 18.00 -17.13
CA TRP A 97 4.13 16.76 -17.88
C TRP A 97 2.81 16.77 -18.65
N GLU A 98 1.73 17.21 -18.01
CA GLU A 98 0.44 17.41 -18.70
C GLU A 98 0.56 18.43 -19.84
N ALA A 99 1.26 19.54 -19.63
CA ALA A 99 1.47 20.56 -20.66
C ALA A 99 2.24 20.02 -21.88
N ARG A 100 3.11 19.03 -21.71
CA ARG A 100 3.84 18.39 -22.82
C ARG A 100 2.92 17.49 -23.65
N GLU A 101 2.02 16.75 -23.01
CA GLU A 101 1.08 15.85 -23.68
C GLU A 101 -0.12 16.60 -24.27
N ARG A 102 -0.67 17.54 -23.51
CA ARG A 102 -1.89 18.30 -23.80
C ARG A 102 -1.70 19.77 -23.41
N PRO A 103 -1.02 20.58 -24.26
CA PRO A 103 -0.72 21.96 -23.95
C PRO A 103 -1.98 22.82 -23.72
N SER A 104 -1.99 23.58 -22.63
CA SER A 104 -3.04 24.54 -22.29
C SER A 104 -2.41 25.77 -21.65
N GLU A 105 -2.88 26.97 -22.03
CA GLU A 105 -2.44 28.23 -21.41
C GLU A 105 -2.69 28.23 -19.89
N ALA A 106 -3.80 27.63 -19.44
CA ALA A 106 -4.12 27.53 -18.02
C ALA A 106 -3.11 26.62 -17.29
N THR A 107 -2.83 25.45 -17.84
CA THR A 107 -1.86 24.50 -17.27
C THR A 107 -0.45 25.09 -17.19
N LEU A 108 -0.01 25.79 -18.24
CA LEU A 108 1.28 26.49 -18.24
C LEU A 108 1.31 27.66 -17.25
N ALA A 109 0.21 28.40 -17.09
CA ALA A 109 0.12 29.48 -16.12
C ALA A 109 0.21 28.96 -14.67
N THR A 110 -0.49 27.86 -14.37
CA THR A 110 -0.41 27.19 -13.06
C THR A 110 1.01 26.68 -12.79
N ALA A 111 1.61 25.96 -13.74
CA ALA A 111 3.01 25.50 -13.62
C ALA A 111 3.98 26.66 -13.37
N ARG A 112 3.81 27.79 -14.07
CA ARG A 112 4.62 29.00 -13.86
C ARG A 112 4.48 29.52 -12.43
N GLY A 113 3.24 29.67 -11.94
CA GLY A 113 2.98 30.20 -10.60
C GLY A 113 3.59 29.35 -9.50
N LEU A 114 3.49 28.01 -9.62
CA LEU A 114 4.10 27.07 -8.68
C LEU A 114 5.64 27.15 -8.72
N LEU A 115 6.26 27.29 -9.90
CA LEU A 115 7.72 27.49 -10.01
C LEU A 115 8.18 28.84 -9.44
N GLU A 116 7.34 29.88 -9.52
CA GLU A 116 7.61 31.17 -8.87
C GLU A 116 7.60 31.03 -7.33
N PHE A 117 6.70 30.21 -6.77
CA PHE A 117 6.73 29.84 -5.34
C PHE A 117 8.04 29.11 -4.97
N VAL A 118 8.46 28.11 -5.77
CA VAL A 118 9.72 27.38 -5.53
C VAL A 118 10.91 28.36 -5.48
N MET A 119 10.97 29.33 -6.39
CA MET A 119 12.02 30.36 -6.37
C MET A 119 11.90 31.32 -5.18
N ALA A 120 10.69 31.65 -4.72
CA ALA A 120 10.48 32.53 -3.57
C ALA A 120 10.98 31.92 -2.25
N MET A 121 10.95 30.59 -2.16
CA MET A 121 11.44 29.84 -1.00
C MET A 121 12.94 29.52 -1.05
N GLN A 122 13.63 29.87 -2.16
CA GLN A 122 15.08 29.76 -2.29
C GLN A 122 15.79 30.92 -1.59
N ALA A 123 16.72 30.61 -0.70
CA ALA A 123 17.57 31.60 -0.04
C ALA A 123 18.68 32.12 -0.97
N ASP A 124 19.30 33.24 -0.58
CA ASP A 124 20.38 33.89 -1.35
C ASP A 124 21.60 32.98 -1.56
N ASP A 125 21.86 32.04 -0.65
CA ASP A 125 22.95 31.07 -0.76
C ASP A 125 22.57 29.78 -1.50
N GLY A 126 21.35 29.71 -2.06
CA GLY A 126 20.89 28.61 -2.89
C GLY A 126 20.22 27.47 -2.14
N GLU A 127 20.26 27.46 -0.81
CA GLU A 127 19.49 26.52 0.00
C GLU A 127 18.00 26.88 0.00
N PHE A 128 17.13 25.96 0.41
CA PHE A 128 15.68 26.16 0.39
C PHE A 128 15.07 26.01 1.79
N TYR A 129 14.03 26.79 2.07
CA TYR A 129 13.05 26.51 3.12
C TYR A 129 11.96 25.58 2.58
N ASN A 130 11.09 25.01 3.43
CA ASN A 130 10.02 24.12 2.96
C ASN A 130 8.61 24.71 3.15
N PHE A 131 8.16 24.84 4.40
CA PHE A 131 6.78 25.16 4.76
C PHE A 131 6.53 26.66 4.99
N VAL A 132 5.29 27.07 4.72
CA VAL A 132 4.73 28.39 5.05
C VAL A 132 3.52 28.24 5.97
N PHE A 133 3.51 28.98 7.08
CA PHE A 133 2.39 29.00 8.03
C PHE A 133 1.17 29.73 7.45
N PRO A 134 -0.04 29.48 7.99
CA PRO A 134 -1.26 30.19 7.57
C PRO A 134 -1.21 31.72 7.69
N ASP A 135 -0.26 32.27 8.49
CA ASP A 135 -0.06 33.72 8.64
C ASP A 135 0.99 34.32 7.69
N GLY A 136 1.44 33.52 6.71
CA GLY A 136 2.35 33.90 5.64
C GLY A 136 3.83 33.88 6.00
N ARG A 137 4.18 33.53 7.25
CA ARG A 137 5.59 33.40 7.65
C ARG A 137 6.16 32.07 7.19
N ILE A 138 7.38 32.11 6.64
CA ILE A 138 8.15 30.89 6.36
C ILE A 138 8.48 30.20 7.69
N ASN A 139 8.26 28.90 7.76
CA ASN A 139 8.69 28.09 8.90
C ASN A 139 10.20 27.89 8.86
N ARG A 140 10.96 28.74 9.55
CA ARG A 140 12.44 28.71 9.49
C ARG A 140 13.08 27.78 10.52
N LEU A 141 12.30 27.23 11.45
CA LEU A 141 12.81 26.51 12.64
C LEU A 141 12.38 25.05 12.69
N GLY A 142 11.29 24.66 12.03
CA GLY A 142 10.81 23.29 11.96
C GLY A 142 11.88 22.35 11.40
N ILE A 143 11.97 21.13 11.92
CA ILE A 143 12.96 20.15 11.45
C ILE A 143 12.76 19.79 9.96
N THR A 144 11.51 19.84 9.50
CA THR A 144 11.04 19.62 8.13
C THR A 144 11.00 20.89 7.28
N SER A 145 11.52 22.03 7.78
CA SER A 145 11.46 23.32 7.05
C SER A 145 12.66 24.25 7.20
N ARG A 146 13.52 23.98 8.20
CA ARG A 146 14.77 24.72 8.39
C ARG A 146 15.58 24.71 7.10
N LYS A 147 16.21 25.84 6.79
CA LYS A 147 16.99 26.00 5.56
C LYS A 147 18.00 24.86 5.36
N GLY A 148 18.06 24.28 4.16
CA GLY A 148 19.07 23.27 3.83
C GLY A 148 19.02 22.74 2.39
N ALA A 149 20.10 22.07 1.99
CA ALA A 149 20.19 21.24 0.78
C ALA A 149 19.75 19.80 1.07
N GLY A 150 18.45 19.60 1.34
CA GLY A 150 17.85 18.31 1.66
C GLY A 150 16.75 17.89 0.68
N PHE A 151 15.80 17.09 1.15
CA PHE A 151 14.76 16.47 0.34
C PHE A 151 13.90 17.46 -0.48
N TRP A 152 13.33 18.49 0.15
CA TRP A 152 12.55 19.52 -0.53
C TRP A 152 13.39 20.37 -1.51
N ALA A 153 14.66 20.60 -1.19
CA ALA A 153 15.58 21.33 -2.07
C ALA A 153 15.88 20.54 -3.36
N ALA A 154 16.09 19.22 -3.25
CA ALA A 154 16.32 18.34 -4.39
C ALA A 154 15.08 18.30 -5.32
N ARG A 155 13.88 18.21 -4.74
CA ARG A 155 12.61 18.28 -5.49
C ARG A 155 12.39 19.64 -6.15
N GLY A 156 12.67 20.73 -5.42
CA GLY A 156 12.64 22.08 -5.97
C GLY A 156 13.56 22.23 -7.19
N LEU A 157 14.79 21.74 -7.10
CA LEU A 157 15.72 21.71 -8.24
C LEU A 157 15.18 20.88 -9.41
N TRP A 158 14.56 19.72 -9.14
CA TRP A 158 13.97 18.90 -10.20
C TRP A 158 12.83 19.64 -10.92
N ALA A 159 11.93 20.28 -10.18
CA ALA A 159 10.86 21.09 -10.77
C ALA A 159 11.40 22.25 -11.62
N LEU A 160 12.42 22.97 -11.13
CA LEU A 160 13.09 24.02 -11.91
C LEU A 160 13.69 23.46 -13.21
N ALA A 161 14.38 22.32 -13.14
CA ALA A 161 15.00 21.67 -14.30
C ALA A 161 13.96 21.23 -15.34
N GLU A 162 12.83 20.67 -14.92
CA GLU A 162 11.72 20.28 -15.79
C GLU A 162 11.06 21.48 -16.48
N GLY A 163 11.00 22.63 -15.79
CA GLY A 163 10.42 23.86 -16.30
C GLY A 163 11.27 24.56 -17.36
N ILE A 164 12.61 24.48 -17.27
CA ILE A 164 13.53 25.15 -18.21
C ILE A 164 13.19 24.86 -19.69
N PRO A 165 13.15 23.60 -20.16
CA PRO A 165 12.90 23.32 -21.58
C PRO A 165 11.48 23.71 -22.01
N VAL A 166 10.48 23.53 -21.14
CA VAL A 166 9.09 23.88 -21.45
C VAL A 166 8.93 25.38 -21.65
N PHE A 167 9.49 26.20 -20.74
CA PHE A 167 9.39 27.65 -20.86
C PHE A 167 10.40 28.24 -21.83
N ALA A 168 11.49 27.55 -22.20
CA ALA A 168 12.38 28.03 -23.26
C ALA A 168 11.63 28.24 -24.60
N GLU A 169 10.58 27.44 -24.83
CA GLU A 169 9.71 27.56 -26.01
C GLU A 169 8.61 28.63 -25.86
N HIS A 170 8.12 28.88 -24.65
CA HIS A 170 6.91 29.69 -24.39
C HIS A 170 7.19 31.06 -23.77
N ASP A 171 8.17 31.15 -22.86
CA ASP A 171 8.67 32.37 -22.22
C ASP A 171 10.18 32.24 -21.91
N PRO A 172 11.06 32.57 -22.88
CA PRO A 172 12.51 32.42 -22.72
C PRO A 172 13.09 33.24 -21.56
N ALA A 173 12.46 34.36 -21.21
CA ALA A 173 12.92 35.19 -20.09
C ALA A 173 12.64 34.49 -18.75
N PHE A 174 11.49 33.82 -18.64
CA PHE A 174 11.18 33.00 -17.48
C PHE A 174 12.09 31.78 -17.38
N ALA A 175 12.34 31.09 -18.50
CA ALA A 175 13.27 29.95 -18.55
C ALA A 175 14.67 30.31 -18.03
N GLU A 176 15.19 31.49 -18.39
CA GLU A 176 16.46 31.97 -17.87
C GLU A 176 16.43 32.22 -16.35
N ARG A 177 15.31 32.71 -15.79
CA ARG A 177 15.15 32.84 -14.34
C ARG A 177 15.21 31.46 -13.66
N LEU A 178 14.52 30.46 -14.21
CA LEU A 178 14.55 29.09 -13.70
C LEU A 178 15.95 28.51 -13.75
N ARG A 179 16.67 28.71 -14.87
CA ARG A 179 18.05 28.29 -15.05
C ARG A 179 18.99 28.90 -14.00
N VAL A 180 18.88 30.21 -13.77
CA VAL A 180 19.68 30.90 -12.74
C VAL A 180 19.35 30.39 -11.33
N ALA A 181 18.08 30.15 -11.02
CA ALA A 181 17.68 29.59 -9.73
C ALA A 181 18.19 28.15 -9.53
N PHE A 182 18.11 27.32 -10.58
CA PHE A 182 18.65 25.95 -10.57
C PHE A 182 20.15 25.95 -10.27
N LEU A 183 20.95 26.71 -11.04
CA LEU A 183 22.40 26.78 -10.84
C LEU A 183 22.79 27.36 -9.49
N ARG A 184 21.96 28.23 -8.89
CA ARG A 184 22.19 28.73 -7.52
C ARG A 184 22.04 27.63 -6.46
N GLY A 185 21.16 26.66 -6.67
CA GLY A 185 20.94 25.58 -5.71
C GLY A 185 21.90 24.39 -5.83
N VAL A 186 22.76 24.36 -6.85
CA VAL A 186 23.77 23.29 -7.05
C VAL A 186 24.93 23.36 -6.05
N PRO A 187 25.59 24.52 -5.79
CA PRO A 187 26.73 24.61 -4.88
C PRO A 187 26.48 24.10 -3.45
N PRO A 188 25.31 24.30 -2.81
CA PRO A 188 25.02 23.70 -1.51
C PRO A 188 25.13 22.17 -1.49
N PHE A 189 24.68 21.48 -2.55
CA PHE A 189 24.84 20.03 -2.67
C PHE A 189 26.30 19.64 -2.94
N VAL A 190 27.02 20.38 -3.79
CA VAL A 190 28.47 20.16 -4.00
C VAL A 190 29.24 20.25 -2.69
N ALA A 191 28.94 21.25 -1.85
CA ALA A 191 29.56 21.43 -0.55
C ALA A 191 29.24 20.30 0.45
N LYS A 192 28.05 19.69 0.34
CA LYS A 192 27.62 18.55 1.17
C LYS A 192 28.27 17.23 0.73
N ILE A 193 28.35 16.99 -0.58
CA ILE A 193 28.75 15.71 -1.18
C ILE A 193 30.26 15.64 -1.41
N GLY A 194 30.85 16.67 -2.04
CA GLY A 194 32.23 16.70 -2.50
C GLY A 194 33.29 16.30 -1.44
N PRO A 195 33.21 16.79 -0.19
CA PRO A 195 34.20 16.44 0.85
C PRO A 195 34.23 14.96 1.24
N ARG A 196 33.19 14.18 0.96
CA ARG A 196 33.07 12.75 1.30
C ARG A 196 33.12 11.83 0.09
N TYR A 197 33.10 12.38 -1.12
CA TYR A 197 33.07 11.59 -2.36
C TYR A 197 34.22 10.59 -2.40
N GLY A 198 33.91 9.35 -2.81
CA GLY A 198 34.84 8.22 -2.85
C GLY A 198 35.15 7.57 -1.49
N THR A 199 34.54 8.02 -0.39
CA THR A 199 34.69 7.39 0.93
C THR A 199 33.52 6.45 1.25
N TYR A 200 33.79 5.39 2.01
CA TYR A 200 32.81 4.37 2.35
C TYR A 200 32.77 4.12 3.85
N LEU A 201 31.62 3.68 4.36
CA LEU A 201 31.43 3.21 5.72
C LEU A 201 31.12 1.70 5.69
N ASP A 202 31.52 0.98 6.73
CA ASP A 202 31.05 -0.40 6.95
C ASP A 202 29.87 -0.36 7.93
N ARG A 203 28.70 -0.85 7.51
CA ARG A 203 27.46 -0.87 8.29
C ARG A 203 26.71 -2.17 8.10
N LEU A 204 26.39 -2.86 9.20
CA LEU A 204 25.66 -4.13 9.19
C LEU A 204 26.25 -5.22 8.25
N GLY A 205 27.57 -5.17 8.00
CA GLY A 205 28.25 -6.07 7.05
C GLY A 205 28.25 -5.61 5.59
N TYR A 206 27.68 -4.43 5.29
CA TYR A 206 27.67 -3.80 3.98
C TYR A 206 28.65 -2.63 3.91
N ARG A 207 29.24 -2.43 2.73
CA ARG A 207 30.10 -1.28 2.43
C ARG A 207 29.29 -0.20 1.72
N VAL A 208 28.98 0.89 2.43
CA VAL A 208 28.04 1.93 1.98
C VAL A 208 28.74 3.21 1.53
N PRO A 209 28.30 3.87 0.43
CA PRO A 209 28.78 5.19 0.03
C PRO A 209 28.53 6.24 1.12
N ALA A 210 29.57 6.96 1.54
CA ALA A 210 29.45 7.94 2.65
C ALA A 210 29.10 9.37 2.18
N TRP A 211 28.91 9.57 0.88
CA TRP A 211 28.72 10.89 0.27
C TRP A 211 27.29 11.18 -0.20
N LEU A 212 26.36 10.23 -0.05
CA LEU A 212 24.95 10.51 -0.35
C LEU A 212 24.44 11.64 0.57
N PRO A 213 23.68 12.60 0.03
CA PRO A 213 23.15 13.73 0.81
C PRO A 213 22.28 13.22 1.95
N ASP A 214 22.60 13.64 3.17
CA ASP A 214 21.91 13.25 4.40
C ASP A 214 21.80 11.72 4.62
N ASP A 215 22.74 10.95 4.07
CA ASP A 215 22.74 9.47 4.02
C ASP A 215 21.61 8.82 3.20
N GLY A 216 20.73 9.62 2.59
CA GLY A 216 19.54 9.17 1.88
C GLY A 216 19.73 8.99 0.37
N ALA A 217 19.55 7.77 -0.11
CA ALA A 217 19.46 7.47 -1.54
C ALA A 217 18.15 7.99 -2.15
N ASP A 218 17.10 8.10 -1.34
CA ASP A 218 15.84 8.77 -1.66
C ASP A 218 16.04 10.27 -1.97
N VAL A 219 16.83 11.00 -1.17
CA VAL A 219 17.21 12.39 -1.46
C VAL A 219 18.10 12.45 -2.71
N ALA A 220 19.10 11.57 -2.78
CA ALA A 220 20.07 11.52 -3.87
C ALA A 220 19.40 11.27 -5.23
N SER A 221 18.39 10.41 -5.29
CA SER A 221 17.65 10.11 -6.53
C SER A 221 16.89 11.32 -7.07
N ASN A 222 16.22 12.10 -6.20
CA ASN A 222 15.56 13.35 -6.61
C ASN A 222 16.58 14.38 -7.12
N LEU A 223 17.74 14.49 -6.46
CA LEU A 223 18.81 15.37 -6.93
C LEU A 223 19.33 14.90 -8.31
N LEU A 224 19.57 13.61 -8.49
CA LEU A 224 20.05 13.08 -9.77
C LEU A 224 19.03 13.28 -10.90
N LEU A 225 17.73 13.15 -10.63
CA LEU A 225 16.69 13.51 -11.60
C LEU A 225 16.80 14.97 -12.04
N ALA A 226 17.02 15.90 -11.10
CA ALA A 226 17.21 17.31 -11.39
C ALA A 226 18.44 17.55 -12.29
N LEU A 227 19.58 16.96 -11.93
CA LEU A 227 20.84 17.11 -12.64
C LEU A 227 20.79 16.49 -14.04
N ALA A 228 20.27 15.27 -14.16
CA ALA A 228 20.11 14.58 -15.44
C ALA A 228 19.15 15.33 -16.38
N THR A 229 18.03 15.83 -15.84
CA THR A 229 17.06 16.63 -16.61
C THR A 229 17.72 17.90 -17.15
N PHE A 230 18.51 18.61 -16.34
CA PHE A 230 19.26 19.79 -16.79
C PHE A 230 20.28 19.42 -17.88
N LEU A 231 21.09 18.38 -17.67
CA LEU A 231 22.17 17.98 -18.58
C LEU A 231 21.69 17.48 -19.94
N ARG A 232 20.44 17.05 -20.05
CA ARG A 232 19.81 16.71 -21.33
C ARG A 232 19.55 17.92 -22.23
N HIS A 233 19.55 19.14 -21.67
CA HIS A 233 19.17 20.37 -22.37
C HIS A 233 20.24 21.47 -22.31
N ASP A 234 21.08 21.48 -21.29
CA ASP A 234 22.15 22.45 -21.09
C ASP A 234 23.41 21.79 -20.53
N HIS A 235 24.54 22.50 -20.55
CA HIS A 235 25.83 22.01 -20.08
C HIS A 235 26.40 22.93 -19.00
N ASP A 236 26.82 22.33 -17.89
CA ASP A 236 27.55 23.00 -16.81
C ASP A 236 28.50 21.99 -16.12
N ASP A 237 29.76 22.38 -15.93
CA ASP A 237 30.81 21.48 -15.42
C ASP A 237 30.59 21.06 -13.96
N ASP A 238 30.05 21.96 -13.14
CA ASP A 238 29.77 21.67 -11.71
C ASP A 238 28.54 20.76 -11.60
N VAL A 239 27.53 20.97 -12.45
CA VAL A 239 26.36 20.08 -12.56
C VAL A 239 26.77 18.68 -13.01
N LEU A 240 27.61 18.57 -14.05
CA LEU A 240 28.10 17.28 -14.53
C LEU A 240 28.94 16.55 -13.46
N THR A 241 29.81 17.28 -12.77
CA THR A 241 30.61 16.71 -11.68
C THR A 241 29.72 16.19 -10.55
N LEU A 242 28.73 16.98 -10.13
CA LEU A 242 27.78 16.55 -9.08
C LEU A 242 26.93 15.36 -9.55
N HIS A 243 26.50 15.36 -10.81
CA HIS A 243 25.76 14.27 -11.44
C HIS A 243 26.53 12.96 -11.33
N ASP A 244 27.79 12.95 -11.78
CA ASP A 244 28.62 11.75 -11.80
C ASP A 244 28.86 11.21 -10.38
N MET A 245 29.11 12.10 -9.40
CA MET A 245 29.25 11.69 -8.00
C MET A 245 27.99 11.01 -7.45
N VAL A 246 26.80 11.56 -7.76
CA VAL A 246 25.53 11.02 -7.27
C VAL A 246 25.14 9.74 -7.99
N ALA A 247 25.32 9.68 -9.32
CA ALA A 247 25.06 8.49 -10.12
C ALA A 247 25.94 7.30 -9.71
N GLU A 248 27.24 7.53 -9.49
CA GLU A 248 28.16 6.52 -8.96
C GLU A 248 27.72 6.06 -7.57
N GLY A 249 27.38 6.99 -6.69
CA GLY A 249 26.92 6.67 -5.33
C GLY A 249 25.66 5.82 -5.31
N LEU A 250 24.68 6.10 -6.17
CA LEU A 250 23.46 5.31 -6.27
C LEU A 250 23.71 3.94 -6.91
N THR A 251 24.53 3.88 -7.97
CA THR A 251 24.90 2.62 -8.63
C THR A 251 25.64 1.67 -7.67
N ASP A 252 26.54 2.21 -6.84
CA ASP A 252 27.25 1.44 -5.80
C ASP A 252 26.35 1.04 -4.62
N PHE A 253 25.21 1.71 -4.46
CA PHE A 253 24.26 1.48 -3.37
C PHE A 253 23.12 0.55 -3.81
N GLN A 254 23.48 -0.56 -4.46
CA GLN A 254 22.61 -1.67 -4.83
C GLN A 254 23.16 -2.96 -4.24
N TYR A 255 22.35 -3.75 -3.52
CA TYR A 255 22.86 -4.89 -2.76
C TYR A 255 22.14 -6.21 -2.96
N GLY A 256 22.89 -7.28 -2.62
CA GLY A 256 22.43 -8.65 -2.64
C GLY A 256 22.52 -9.26 -4.05
N PRO A 257 23.01 -10.49 -4.23
CA PRO A 257 22.67 -11.25 -5.43
C PRO A 257 21.15 -11.48 -5.50
N PRO A 258 20.57 -11.84 -6.67
CA PRO A 258 19.12 -11.98 -6.82
C PRO A 258 18.43 -12.90 -5.78
N GLY A 259 19.10 -13.94 -5.29
CA GLY A 259 18.55 -14.89 -4.31
C GLY A 259 18.76 -14.52 -2.83
N THR A 260 19.54 -13.48 -2.53
CA THR A 260 19.88 -13.09 -1.15
C THR A 260 19.44 -11.65 -0.89
N TYR A 261 18.82 -11.42 0.26
CA TYR A 261 18.37 -10.10 0.66
C TYR A 261 19.52 -9.06 0.59
N PRO A 262 19.29 -7.83 0.04
CA PRO A 262 18.01 -7.22 -0.36
C PRO A 262 17.60 -7.42 -1.83
N PHE A 263 18.03 -8.50 -2.47
CA PHE A 263 17.52 -8.91 -3.79
C PHE A 263 17.72 -7.86 -4.90
N LEU A 264 18.93 -7.28 -5.02
CA LEU A 264 19.25 -6.24 -6.01
C LEU A 264 18.45 -4.93 -5.85
N ALA A 265 17.75 -4.70 -4.74
CA ALA A 265 17.14 -3.42 -4.45
C ALA A 265 18.21 -2.36 -4.12
N HIS A 266 17.90 -1.10 -4.41
CA HIS A 266 18.63 0.07 -3.92
C HIS A 266 18.09 0.48 -2.56
N PRO A 267 18.81 0.26 -1.44
CA PRO A 267 18.33 0.65 -0.13
C PRO A 267 18.05 2.15 -0.04
N SER A 268 17.25 2.53 0.95
CA SER A 268 16.84 3.93 1.12
C SER A 268 17.90 4.77 1.85
N PHE A 269 18.60 4.19 2.84
CA PHE A 269 19.52 4.94 3.69
C PHE A 269 20.84 4.23 3.94
N ALA A 270 21.97 4.94 3.83
CA ALA A 270 23.28 4.41 4.17
C ALA A 270 23.45 4.12 5.68
N ARG A 271 22.64 4.75 6.54
CA ARG A 271 22.61 4.42 7.98
C ARG A 271 22.01 3.04 8.27
N ASP A 272 21.13 2.54 7.40
CA ASP A 272 20.58 1.19 7.46
C ASP A 272 20.51 0.58 6.05
N PRO A 273 21.59 -0.05 5.57
CA PRO A 273 21.69 -0.56 4.21
C PRO A 273 20.84 -1.80 3.95
N GLN A 274 20.08 -2.27 4.93
CA GLN A 274 19.08 -3.31 4.74
C GLN A 274 17.69 -2.74 4.50
N GLU A 275 17.46 -1.46 4.79
CA GLU A 275 16.13 -0.87 4.64
C GLU A 275 15.87 -0.44 3.20
N TRP A 276 14.75 -0.90 2.65
CA TRP A 276 14.14 -0.33 1.45
C TRP A 276 12.73 0.14 1.78
N HIS A 277 12.31 1.29 1.27
CA HIS A 277 10.92 1.75 1.38
C HIS A 277 10.39 2.29 0.06
N ALA A 278 9.10 2.13 -0.19
CA ALA A 278 8.52 2.56 -1.46
C ALA A 278 8.41 4.09 -1.59
N TRP A 279 8.18 4.80 -0.48
CA TRP A 279 7.93 6.25 -0.49
C TRP A 279 9.15 7.02 -1.01
N GLY A 280 9.15 7.36 -2.29
CA GLY A 280 10.28 8.03 -2.94
C GLY A 280 11.42 7.14 -3.40
N SER A 281 11.20 5.83 -3.57
CA SER A 281 12.17 4.94 -4.21
C SER A 281 12.29 5.22 -5.72
N ARG A 282 12.93 6.33 -6.06
CA ARG A 282 13.15 6.80 -7.43
C ARG A 282 14.58 6.52 -7.92
N GLN A 283 15.35 5.69 -7.24
CA GLN A 283 16.73 5.35 -7.60
C GLN A 283 16.79 4.78 -9.04
N GLY A 284 15.93 3.81 -9.36
CA GLY A 284 15.80 3.26 -10.72
C GLY A 284 15.43 4.34 -11.76
N GLN A 285 14.45 5.20 -11.46
CA GLN A 285 14.08 6.31 -12.34
C GLN A 285 15.25 7.26 -12.60
N ALA A 286 15.95 7.65 -11.54
CA ALA A 286 17.05 8.62 -11.57
C ALA A 286 18.25 8.07 -12.36
N LEU A 287 18.63 6.82 -12.13
CA LEU A 287 19.70 6.14 -12.84
C LEU A 287 19.36 5.95 -14.33
N ALA A 288 18.11 5.61 -14.66
CA ALA A 288 17.66 5.54 -16.06
C ALA A 288 17.77 6.92 -16.76
N GLN A 289 17.32 8.00 -16.12
CA GLN A 289 17.44 9.35 -16.70
C GLN A 289 18.90 9.83 -16.76
N ALA A 290 19.73 9.49 -15.78
CA ALA A 290 21.17 9.77 -15.80
C ALA A 290 21.85 9.11 -17.01
N SER A 291 21.50 7.85 -17.30
CA SER A 291 22.03 7.15 -18.47
C SER A 291 21.66 7.84 -19.80
N LEU A 292 20.47 8.43 -19.90
CA LEU A 292 20.06 9.22 -21.06
C LEU A 292 20.82 10.55 -21.18
N ALA A 293 21.21 11.15 -20.05
CA ALA A 293 21.94 12.42 -20.02
C ALA A 293 23.41 12.25 -20.42
N THR A 294 24.10 11.21 -19.95
CA THR A 294 25.56 11.06 -20.10
C THR A 294 26.01 9.80 -20.85
N GLY A 295 25.11 8.87 -21.14
CA GLY A 295 25.45 7.57 -21.73
C GLY A 295 26.03 6.56 -20.73
N ASP A 296 25.79 6.74 -19.43
CA ASP A 296 26.26 5.83 -18.38
C ASP A 296 25.52 4.48 -18.43
N ALA A 297 26.19 3.48 -19.03
CA ALA A 297 25.68 2.13 -19.15
C ALA A 297 25.63 1.37 -17.81
N ALA A 298 26.46 1.75 -16.82
CA ALA A 298 26.45 1.09 -15.51
C ALA A 298 25.22 1.51 -14.71
N ALA A 299 24.88 2.81 -14.74
CA ALA A 299 23.65 3.33 -14.14
C ALA A 299 22.40 2.65 -14.75
N LEU A 300 22.33 2.54 -16.07
CA LEU A 300 21.20 1.85 -16.73
C LEU A 300 21.10 0.38 -16.30
N ALA A 301 22.22 -0.36 -16.34
CA ALA A 301 22.23 -1.77 -15.95
C ALA A 301 21.79 -1.97 -14.50
N SER A 302 22.24 -1.11 -13.58
CA SER A 302 21.86 -1.14 -12.18
C SER A 302 20.35 -0.91 -11.98
N ALA A 303 19.76 0.04 -12.70
CA ALA A 303 18.31 0.25 -12.69
C ALA A 303 17.52 -0.93 -13.28
N GLU A 304 18.02 -1.56 -14.35
CA GLU A 304 17.38 -2.75 -14.95
C GLU A 304 17.40 -3.96 -14.02
N GLU A 305 18.47 -4.14 -13.24
CA GLU A 305 18.62 -5.22 -12.26
C GLU A 305 17.56 -5.14 -11.15
N GLU A 306 17.31 -3.95 -10.60
CA GLU A 306 16.26 -3.73 -9.61
C GLU A 306 14.88 -3.96 -10.22
N ALA A 307 14.61 -3.33 -11.37
CA ALA A 307 13.28 -3.35 -11.96
C ALA A 307 12.89 -4.75 -12.45
N GLY A 308 13.78 -5.44 -13.16
CA GLY A 308 13.51 -6.77 -13.74
C GLY A 308 13.49 -7.91 -12.72
N HIS A 309 13.97 -7.67 -11.49
CA HIS A 309 13.96 -8.66 -10.42
C HIS A 309 13.06 -8.26 -9.24
N PHE A 310 13.40 -7.17 -8.53
CA PHE A 310 12.71 -6.75 -7.32
C PHE A 310 11.34 -6.13 -7.60
N PHE A 311 11.21 -5.19 -8.56
CA PHE A 311 9.89 -4.61 -8.87
C PHE A 311 8.93 -5.62 -9.51
N VAL A 312 9.43 -6.56 -10.32
CA VAL A 312 8.61 -7.68 -10.80
C VAL A 312 8.12 -8.55 -9.63
N HIS A 313 8.94 -8.77 -8.60
CA HIS A 313 8.50 -9.46 -7.38
C HIS A 313 7.38 -8.69 -6.66
N LEU A 314 7.49 -7.36 -6.54
CA LEU A 314 6.42 -6.53 -5.96
C LEU A 314 5.11 -6.71 -6.73
N LEU A 315 5.15 -6.63 -8.06
CA LEU A 315 3.98 -6.84 -8.92
C LEU A 315 3.39 -8.25 -8.78
N ALA A 316 4.22 -9.29 -8.76
CA ALA A 316 3.79 -10.67 -8.59
C ALA A 316 3.30 -11.01 -7.16
N SER A 317 3.45 -10.09 -6.20
CA SER A 317 3.07 -10.26 -4.80
C SER A 317 2.05 -9.19 -4.35
N GLN A 318 2.41 -8.35 -3.37
CA GLN A 318 1.53 -7.42 -2.65
C GLN A 318 1.42 -6.04 -3.32
N GLY A 319 2.17 -5.77 -4.39
CA GLY A 319 2.22 -4.47 -5.04
C GLY A 319 3.14 -3.48 -4.30
N PRO A 320 2.75 -2.20 -4.18
CA PRO A 320 3.60 -1.15 -3.62
C PRO A 320 3.65 -1.23 -2.08
N ILE A 321 4.41 -2.18 -1.55
CA ILE A 321 4.61 -2.36 -0.10
C ILE A 321 5.19 -1.09 0.55
N ALA A 322 4.94 -0.88 1.85
CA ALA A 322 5.48 0.28 2.56
C ALA A 322 7.02 0.24 2.65
N LEU A 323 7.57 -0.86 3.18
CA LEU A 323 9.02 -1.06 3.36
C LEU A 323 9.40 -2.54 3.57
N MET A 324 10.71 -2.83 3.55
CA MET A 324 11.31 -4.08 4.01
C MET A 324 12.62 -3.83 4.78
N ASN A 325 12.83 -4.51 5.91
CA ASN A 325 14.08 -4.41 6.69
C ASN A 325 14.31 -5.58 7.69
N PRO A 326 14.76 -6.77 7.24
CA PRO A 326 14.38 -7.47 6.02
C PRO A 326 12.93 -8.01 6.04
N ALA A 327 12.26 -7.93 7.19
CA ALA A 327 10.83 -8.22 7.30
C ALA A 327 10.03 -7.29 6.40
N VAL A 328 9.10 -7.85 5.62
CA VAL A 328 8.24 -7.09 4.71
C VAL A 328 7.11 -6.43 5.51
N ARG A 329 6.94 -5.13 5.31
CA ARG A 329 5.78 -4.36 5.76
C ARG A 329 5.00 -3.89 4.56
N ALA A 330 3.88 -4.55 4.32
CA ALA A 330 3.03 -4.24 3.19
C ALA A 330 2.31 -2.89 3.34
N TYR A 331 1.94 -2.50 4.56
CA TYR A 331 1.07 -1.33 4.81
C TYR A 331 1.76 -0.26 5.67
N PRO A 332 1.38 1.02 5.51
CA PRO A 332 0.43 1.53 4.51
C PRO A 332 0.98 1.48 3.08
N GLN A 333 0.14 1.10 2.11
CA GLN A 333 0.46 1.26 0.69
C GLN A 333 -0.03 2.63 0.24
N ILE A 334 0.88 3.53 -0.12
CA ILE A 334 0.53 4.90 -0.48
C ILE A 334 0.72 5.16 -1.97
N ALA A 335 -0.06 6.10 -2.53
CA ALA A 335 0.04 6.47 -3.94
C ALA A 335 1.45 6.95 -4.33
N TYR A 336 2.16 7.60 -3.40
CA TYR A 336 3.54 8.03 -3.63
C TYR A 336 4.52 6.87 -3.82
N GLY A 337 4.38 5.79 -3.06
CA GLY A 337 5.21 4.60 -3.21
C GLY A 337 4.92 3.85 -4.50
N MET A 338 3.64 3.76 -4.87
CA MET A 338 3.21 3.21 -6.16
C MET A 338 3.78 3.99 -7.33
N GLU A 339 3.65 5.32 -7.32
CA GLU A 339 4.10 6.17 -8.42
C GLU A 339 5.61 6.12 -8.59
N ALA A 340 6.40 6.06 -7.50
CA ALA A 340 7.85 5.98 -7.61
C ALA A 340 8.31 4.73 -8.38
N VAL A 341 7.66 3.58 -8.13
CA VAL A 341 7.92 2.34 -8.87
C VAL A 341 7.43 2.44 -10.33
N ALA A 342 6.22 2.96 -10.55
CA ALA A 342 5.66 3.12 -11.90
C ALA A 342 6.52 4.05 -12.78
N SER A 343 6.90 5.22 -12.26
CA SER A 343 7.77 6.19 -12.94
C SER A 343 9.17 5.64 -13.21
N SER A 344 9.70 4.79 -12.32
CA SER A 344 10.97 4.08 -12.58
C SER A 344 10.86 3.15 -13.79
N LEU A 345 9.77 2.40 -13.89
CA LEU A 345 9.51 1.51 -15.03
C LEU A 345 9.35 2.32 -16.33
N PHE A 346 8.60 3.42 -16.32
CA PHE A 346 8.47 4.27 -17.52
C PHE A 346 9.80 4.91 -17.95
N ALA A 347 10.61 5.40 -17.01
CA ALA A 347 11.92 5.94 -17.32
C ALA A 347 12.88 4.88 -17.88
N LEU A 348 12.79 3.63 -17.41
CA LEU A 348 13.55 2.50 -17.97
C LEU A 348 13.10 2.14 -19.38
N SER A 349 11.79 2.21 -19.67
CA SER A 349 11.29 2.05 -21.04
C SER A 349 11.90 3.10 -21.98
N ASP A 350 11.93 4.37 -21.55
CA ASP A 350 12.53 5.46 -22.33
C ASP A 350 14.05 5.28 -22.53
N ALA A 351 14.77 4.83 -21.50
CA ALA A 351 16.23 4.67 -21.54
C ALA A 351 16.71 3.41 -22.29
N SER A 352 16.00 2.29 -22.14
CA SER A 352 16.39 0.99 -22.70
C SER A 352 15.68 0.65 -24.03
N GLY A 353 14.55 1.28 -24.30
CA GLY A 353 13.64 0.93 -25.40
C GLY A 353 12.86 -0.37 -25.19
N LYS A 354 12.89 -0.95 -23.98
CA LYS A 354 12.22 -2.23 -23.66
C LYS A 354 10.76 -1.99 -23.26
N GLY A 355 9.84 -2.19 -24.21
CA GLY A 355 8.40 -1.94 -24.01
C GLY A 355 7.71 -2.77 -22.91
N VAL A 356 8.33 -3.84 -22.40
CA VAL A 356 7.81 -4.57 -21.23
C VAL A 356 7.75 -3.68 -19.98
N PHE A 357 8.64 -2.70 -19.86
CA PHE A 357 8.60 -1.78 -18.73
C PHE A 357 7.37 -0.86 -18.78
N ASP A 358 6.87 -0.49 -19.96
CA ASP A 358 5.58 0.22 -20.05
C ASP A 358 4.43 -0.66 -19.54
N GLU A 359 4.42 -1.95 -19.88
CA GLU A 359 3.40 -2.90 -19.44
C GLU A 359 3.43 -3.08 -17.91
N LEU A 360 4.62 -3.28 -17.34
CA LEU A 360 4.80 -3.40 -15.89
C LEU A 360 4.44 -2.09 -15.16
N GLY A 361 4.80 -0.93 -15.74
CA GLY A 361 4.44 0.39 -15.22
C GLY A 361 2.93 0.59 -15.22
N GLY A 362 2.24 0.23 -16.30
CA GLY A 362 0.77 0.24 -16.38
C GLY A 362 0.10 -0.68 -15.36
N LEU A 363 0.65 -1.89 -15.14
CA LEU A 363 0.18 -2.78 -14.07
C LEU A 363 0.37 -2.16 -12.69
N MET A 364 1.49 -1.50 -12.42
CA MET A 364 1.69 -0.79 -11.15
C MET A 364 0.67 0.35 -11.00
N THR A 365 0.47 1.17 -12.04
CA THR A 365 -0.50 2.28 -12.04
C THR A 365 -1.94 1.81 -11.86
N SER A 366 -2.30 0.63 -12.38
CA SER A 366 -3.66 0.05 -12.22
C SER A 366 -4.07 -0.16 -10.75
N TRP A 367 -3.12 -0.13 -9.80
CA TRP A 367 -3.39 -0.13 -8.36
C TRP A 367 -4.37 1.00 -7.96
N LEU A 368 -4.26 2.17 -8.58
CA LEU A 368 -5.16 3.31 -8.38
C LEU A 368 -6.61 3.02 -8.78
N LEU A 369 -6.80 2.13 -9.75
CA LEU A 369 -8.10 1.83 -10.38
C LEU A 369 -8.76 0.57 -9.83
N GLY A 370 -8.17 -0.02 -8.78
CA GLY A 370 -8.70 -1.21 -8.13
C GLY A 370 -7.83 -2.46 -8.27
N ASN A 371 -6.65 -2.40 -8.91
CA ASN A 371 -5.71 -3.53 -8.89
C ASN A 371 -4.93 -3.61 -7.56
N ASN A 372 -5.67 -3.66 -6.46
CA ASN A 372 -5.13 -3.66 -5.10
C ASN A 372 -5.82 -4.69 -4.23
N GLU A 373 -5.33 -4.87 -3.00
CA GLU A 373 -5.82 -5.91 -2.08
C GLU A 373 -7.33 -5.76 -1.76
N LEU A 374 -7.93 -4.57 -1.90
CA LEU A 374 -9.37 -4.35 -1.68
C LEU A 374 -10.23 -4.41 -2.94
N ARG A 375 -9.63 -4.51 -4.14
CA ARG A 375 -10.32 -4.43 -5.44
C ARG A 375 -11.18 -3.18 -5.59
N ARG A 376 -10.76 -2.08 -4.96
CA ARG A 376 -11.51 -0.83 -4.93
C ARG A 376 -10.64 0.31 -5.45
N PRO A 377 -11.18 1.22 -6.28
CA PRO A 377 -10.41 2.34 -6.78
C PRO A 377 -10.00 3.27 -5.64
N LEU A 378 -8.76 3.76 -5.70
CA LEU A 378 -8.27 4.90 -4.92
C LEU A 378 -8.39 6.21 -5.68
N TYR A 379 -8.47 6.15 -7.01
CA TYR A 379 -8.62 7.29 -7.89
C TYR A 379 -10.03 7.37 -8.46
N GLU A 380 -10.62 8.57 -8.46
CA GLU A 380 -11.92 8.84 -9.08
C GLU A 380 -11.76 9.73 -10.32
N PRO A 381 -11.85 9.17 -11.54
CA PRO A 381 -11.64 9.94 -12.78
C PRO A 381 -12.58 11.13 -12.97
N SER A 382 -13.81 11.08 -12.45
CA SER A 382 -14.77 12.17 -12.61
C SER A 382 -14.43 13.44 -11.84
N THR A 383 -13.67 13.32 -10.75
CA THR A 383 -13.30 14.44 -9.88
C THR A 383 -11.80 14.71 -9.87
N GLY A 384 -10.97 13.73 -10.25
CA GLY A 384 -9.52 13.79 -10.09
C GLY A 384 -9.05 13.48 -8.68
N ARG A 385 -9.97 13.14 -7.77
CA ARG A 385 -9.68 12.86 -6.36
C ARG A 385 -8.90 11.56 -6.21
N THR A 386 -7.89 11.57 -5.34
CA THR A 386 -7.10 10.38 -5.00
C THR A 386 -7.06 10.18 -3.50
N PHE A 387 -7.40 9.00 -3.03
CA PHE A 387 -7.26 8.62 -1.63
C PHE A 387 -5.79 8.36 -1.24
N ASP A 388 -5.41 8.73 -0.01
CA ASP A 388 -4.02 8.74 0.45
C ASP A 388 -3.33 7.37 0.34
N GLY A 389 -4.06 6.31 0.63
CA GLY A 389 -3.51 4.97 0.53
C GLY A 389 -4.43 3.87 1.07
N LEU A 390 -3.88 2.67 1.08
CA LEU A 390 -4.47 1.48 1.67
C LEU A 390 -3.79 1.19 3.00
N GLU A 391 -4.61 0.93 4.00
CA GLU A 391 -4.25 0.22 5.21
C GLU A 391 -4.79 -1.21 5.10
N ARG A 392 -4.38 -2.09 6.03
CA ARG A 392 -4.88 -3.48 6.04
C ARG A 392 -6.41 -3.48 6.18
N GLY A 393 -7.12 -3.84 5.10
CA GLY A 393 -8.59 -3.93 5.09
C GLY A 393 -9.34 -2.61 4.86
N VAL A 394 -8.65 -1.49 4.62
CA VAL A 394 -9.33 -0.19 4.45
C VAL A 394 -8.60 0.81 3.57
N ILE A 395 -9.34 1.78 3.03
CA ILE A 395 -8.82 2.92 2.28
C ILE A 395 -8.81 4.13 3.22
N ASN A 396 -7.67 4.81 3.35
CA ASN A 396 -7.62 6.13 3.97
C ASN A 396 -8.25 7.15 3.00
N GLN A 397 -9.41 7.69 3.37
CA GLN A 397 -10.19 8.59 2.51
C GLN A 397 -9.69 10.03 2.47
N ASN A 398 -8.63 10.38 3.20
CA ASN A 398 -7.96 11.66 3.00
C ASN A 398 -7.47 11.77 1.55
N SER A 399 -7.38 13.00 1.05
CA SER A 399 -7.06 13.28 -0.36
C SER A 399 -6.25 14.55 -0.48
N GLY A 400 -5.09 14.56 0.18
CA GLY A 400 -4.15 15.68 0.18
C GLY A 400 -3.37 15.83 -1.13
N ALA A 401 -2.40 16.74 -1.10
CA ALA A 401 -1.55 17.03 -2.26
C ALA A 401 -0.74 15.82 -2.71
N GLU A 402 -0.04 15.14 -1.79
CA GLU A 402 0.85 14.03 -2.13
C GLU A 402 0.15 12.94 -2.96
N SER A 403 -0.99 12.44 -2.49
CA SER A 403 -1.72 11.35 -3.16
C SER A 403 -2.30 11.78 -4.51
N THR A 404 -2.85 13.00 -4.56
CA THR A 404 -3.42 13.57 -5.78
C THR A 404 -2.35 13.78 -6.86
N ILE A 405 -1.23 14.42 -6.49
CA ILE A 405 -0.14 14.73 -7.42
C ILE A 405 0.48 13.43 -7.96
N THR A 406 0.76 12.46 -7.10
CA THR A 406 1.43 11.22 -7.48
C THR A 406 0.54 10.33 -8.36
N ALA A 407 -0.78 10.29 -8.11
CA ALA A 407 -1.70 9.65 -9.03
C ALA A 407 -1.69 10.31 -10.42
N LEU A 408 -1.70 11.64 -10.49
CA LEU A 408 -1.65 12.36 -11.77
C LEU A 408 -0.33 12.13 -12.50
N MET A 409 0.81 12.14 -11.79
CA MET A 409 2.12 11.83 -12.36
C MET A 409 2.17 10.43 -12.99
N ALA A 410 1.59 9.42 -12.34
CA ALA A 410 1.51 8.07 -12.87
C ALA A 410 0.55 7.97 -14.07
N LEU A 411 -0.65 8.55 -13.96
CA LEU A 411 -1.70 8.47 -14.98
C LEU A 411 -1.33 9.22 -16.27
N VAL A 412 -0.71 10.41 -16.18
CA VAL A 412 -0.23 11.16 -17.36
C VAL A 412 0.76 10.31 -18.16
N GLN A 413 1.71 9.67 -17.47
CA GLN A 413 2.68 8.81 -18.13
C GLN A 413 2.04 7.54 -18.72
N ALA A 414 1.12 6.90 -17.98
CA ALA A 414 0.48 5.67 -18.42
C ALA A 414 -0.45 5.88 -19.63
N GLU A 415 -1.23 6.97 -19.66
CA GLU A 415 -2.11 7.29 -20.80
C GLU A 415 -1.33 7.62 -22.07
N ALA A 416 -0.17 8.27 -21.95
CA ALA A 416 0.68 8.60 -23.09
C ALA A 416 1.31 7.34 -23.75
N ARG A 417 1.28 6.19 -23.05
CA ARG A 417 1.94 4.95 -23.45
C ARG A 417 0.91 3.85 -23.76
N PRO A 418 0.71 3.46 -25.04
CA PRO A 418 -0.30 2.47 -25.40
C PRO A 418 -0.18 1.11 -24.68
N ALA A 419 1.04 0.65 -24.43
CA ALA A 419 1.29 -0.60 -23.72
C ALA A 419 0.93 -0.52 -22.23
N ALA A 420 1.17 0.64 -21.59
CA ALA A 420 0.77 0.89 -20.21
C ALA A 420 -0.75 1.06 -20.08
N ALA A 421 -1.35 1.87 -20.95
CA ALA A 421 -2.80 2.11 -20.99
C ALA A 421 -3.61 0.80 -21.13
N ALA A 422 -3.08 -0.18 -21.87
CA ALA A 422 -3.71 -1.49 -22.04
C ALA A 422 -3.82 -2.31 -20.75
N MET A 423 -3.05 -1.96 -19.70
CA MET A 423 -3.00 -2.67 -18.42
C MET A 423 -3.86 -2.02 -17.32
N LEU A 424 -4.33 -0.78 -17.52
CA LEU A 424 -4.95 0.04 -16.47
C LEU A 424 -6.27 -0.52 -15.91
N ASP A 425 -7.01 -1.28 -16.71
CA ASP A 425 -8.31 -1.85 -16.33
C ASP A 425 -8.22 -3.32 -15.85
N LEU A 426 -7.00 -3.86 -15.72
CA LEU A 426 -6.78 -5.18 -15.17
C LEU A 426 -6.90 -5.16 -13.64
N VAL A 427 -7.58 -6.17 -13.09
CA VAL A 427 -7.63 -6.42 -11.65
C VAL A 427 -7.08 -7.81 -11.36
N TRP A 428 -6.37 -7.97 -10.26
CA TRP A 428 -5.88 -9.29 -9.87
C TRP A 428 -7.01 -10.18 -9.34
N LEU A 429 -6.95 -11.45 -9.71
CA LEU A 429 -7.95 -12.48 -9.44
C LEU A 429 -7.45 -13.49 -8.42
N GLU A 430 -6.18 -13.87 -8.55
CA GLU A 430 -5.54 -14.92 -7.76
C GLU A 430 -4.03 -14.71 -7.76
N LYS A 431 -3.35 -15.13 -6.69
CA LYS A 431 -1.89 -15.08 -6.59
C LYS A 431 -1.36 -16.31 -5.87
N HIS A 432 -0.12 -16.66 -6.18
CA HIS A 432 0.69 -17.64 -5.48
C HIS A 432 1.99 -16.94 -5.07
N ASP A 433 1.98 -16.43 -3.85
CA ASP A 433 3.06 -15.64 -3.27
C ASP A 433 3.68 -16.31 -2.04
N GLU A 434 4.57 -15.59 -1.37
CA GLU A 434 5.31 -16.07 -0.21
C GLU A 434 4.43 -16.09 1.04
N ILE A 435 4.73 -17.04 1.92
CA ILE A 435 4.04 -17.24 3.19
C ILE A 435 4.99 -16.84 4.30
N VAL A 436 4.63 -15.80 5.05
CA VAL A 436 5.36 -15.38 6.26
C VAL A 436 4.72 -16.06 7.46
N ILE A 437 5.56 -16.72 8.25
CA ILE A 437 5.15 -17.54 9.38
C ILE A 437 5.83 -16.99 10.61
N GLU A 438 5.08 -16.14 11.31
CA GLU A 438 5.49 -15.47 12.54
C GLU A 438 5.72 -16.49 13.65
N LEU A 439 6.93 -16.55 14.21
CA LEU A 439 7.26 -17.57 15.20
C LEU A 439 6.53 -17.32 16.53
N GLU A 440 6.23 -16.06 16.86
CA GLU A 440 5.47 -15.69 18.05
C GLU A 440 4.02 -16.20 18.03
N SER A 441 3.49 -16.55 16.86
CA SER A 441 2.15 -17.15 16.73
C SER A 441 2.12 -18.65 17.11
N GLY A 442 3.29 -19.25 17.35
CA GLY A 442 3.44 -20.66 17.68
C GLY A 442 3.15 -21.00 19.15
N SER A 443 3.56 -22.20 19.55
CA SER A 443 3.51 -22.67 20.94
C SER A 443 4.83 -23.31 21.37
N ASP A 444 5.28 -23.00 22.58
CA ASP A 444 6.39 -23.65 23.27
C ASP A 444 5.82 -24.62 24.30
N PHE A 445 5.87 -25.92 24.03
CA PHE A 445 5.27 -26.98 24.86
C PHE A 445 3.79 -26.75 25.24
N GLY A 446 3.01 -26.10 24.37
CA GLY A 446 1.59 -25.82 24.57
C GLY A 446 1.29 -24.50 25.28
N GLU A 447 2.32 -23.73 25.63
CA GLU A 447 2.21 -22.35 26.12
C GLU A 447 2.61 -21.36 25.01
N ALA A 448 2.21 -20.09 25.15
CA ALA A 448 2.66 -19.05 24.23
C ALA A 448 4.18 -18.84 24.39
N PRO A 449 4.93 -18.58 23.30
CA PRO A 449 6.35 -18.29 23.38
C PRO A 449 6.60 -16.96 24.10
N GLU A 450 7.82 -16.78 24.63
CA GLU A 450 8.26 -15.46 25.04
C GLU A 450 8.45 -14.57 23.80
N THR A 451 8.08 -13.30 23.92
CA THR A 451 8.15 -12.32 22.82
C THR A 451 8.78 -11.01 23.27
N GLU A 452 9.35 -10.27 22.32
CA GLU A 452 9.83 -8.90 22.48
C GLU A 452 9.21 -8.00 21.41
N ILE A 453 8.86 -6.77 21.76
CA ILE A 453 8.43 -5.76 20.78
C ILE A 453 9.67 -5.19 20.12
N ASP A 454 9.78 -5.36 18.80
CA ASP A 454 10.83 -4.74 18.00
C ASP A 454 10.22 -4.14 16.74
N ALA A 455 10.36 -2.81 16.60
CA ALA A 455 9.85 -2.07 15.45
C ALA A 455 10.57 -2.39 14.13
N ARG A 456 11.43 -3.42 14.04
CA ARG A 456 12.03 -3.95 12.81
C ARG A 456 11.54 -5.37 12.47
N ALA A 457 10.98 -6.09 13.43
CA ALA A 457 10.39 -7.40 13.23
C ALA A 457 9.12 -7.32 12.35
N SER A 458 8.76 -8.43 11.69
CA SER A 458 7.43 -8.59 11.10
C SER A 458 6.38 -8.55 12.21
N GLY A 459 5.23 -7.94 11.91
CA GLY A 459 4.23 -7.62 12.95
C GLY A 459 4.67 -6.64 14.04
N GLN A 460 5.96 -6.27 14.15
CA GLN A 460 6.61 -5.54 15.25
C GLN A 460 6.82 -6.35 16.54
N VAL A 461 6.75 -7.68 16.46
CA VAL A 461 7.06 -8.59 17.58
C VAL A 461 7.97 -9.69 17.07
N THR A 462 8.89 -10.14 17.92
CA THR A 462 9.75 -11.28 17.64
C THR A 462 9.69 -12.30 18.76
N ALA A 463 9.78 -13.58 18.45
CA ALA A 463 9.89 -14.62 19.47
C ALA A 463 11.31 -14.67 20.06
N VAL A 464 11.39 -14.96 21.35
CA VAL A 464 12.65 -15.16 22.07
C VAL A 464 12.84 -16.65 22.34
N LEU A 465 13.73 -17.27 21.57
CA LEU A 465 14.15 -18.66 21.78
C LEU A 465 15.12 -18.72 22.95
N ARG A 466 14.59 -18.90 24.16
CA ARG A 466 15.38 -19.19 25.36
C ARG A 466 16.13 -20.51 25.26
N THR A 467 17.13 -20.68 26.11
CA THR A 467 17.82 -21.97 26.25
C THR A 467 16.83 -23.12 26.51
N GLY A 468 16.74 -24.05 25.56
CA GLY A 468 15.84 -25.21 25.61
C GLY A 468 14.43 -24.97 25.05
N ALA A 469 14.09 -23.76 24.61
CA ALA A 469 12.81 -23.45 23.97
C ALA A 469 12.66 -24.21 22.65
N SER A 470 11.43 -24.62 22.34
CA SER A 470 11.10 -25.32 21.08
C SER A 470 9.71 -24.91 20.61
N ILE A 471 9.67 -23.87 19.78
CA ILE A 471 8.43 -23.27 19.31
C ILE A 471 7.94 -24.02 18.08
N THR A 472 6.70 -24.48 18.09
CA THR A 472 6.03 -25.09 16.94
C THR A 472 4.91 -24.19 16.43
N VAL A 473 4.91 -23.93 15.13
CA VAL A 473 3.92 -23.13 14.42
C VAL A 473 3.33 -23.95 13.28
N GLY A 474 2.00 -23.91 13.14
CA GLY A 474 1.29 -24.51 12.01
C GLY A 474 1.17 -23.50 10.88
N ALA A 475 1.40 -23.94 9.65
CA ALA A 475 1.27 -23.09 8.46
C ALA A 475 0.48 -23.81 7.35
N GLU A 476 -0.27 -23.05 6.57
CA GLU A 476 -1.04 -23.57 5.44
C GLU A 476 -0.25 -23.37 4.14
N VAL A 477 0.00 -24.47 3.44
CA VAL A 477 0.61 -24.49 2.11
C VAL A 477 -0.52 -24.52 1.08
N PRO A 478 -0.76 -23.43 0.34
CA PRO A 478 -1.93 -23.33 -0.54
C PRO A 478 -1.81 -24.23 -1.78
N ARG A 479 -0.58 -24.54 -2.22
CA ARG A 479 -0.33 -25.31 -3.44
C ARG A 479 0.90 -26.19 -3.28
N ALA A 480 0.85 -27.39 -3.85
CA ALA A 480 2.03 -28.24 -3.92
C ALA A 480 3.10 -27.62 -4.83
N GLY A 481 4.37 -27.75 -4.46
CA GLY A 481 5.49 -27.20 -5.22
C GLY A 481 6.78 -27.13 -4.43
N ARG A 482 7.81 -26.62 -5.09
CA ARG A 482 9.11 -26.34 -4.48
C ARG A 482 9.10 -24.96 -3.82
N TYR A 483 9.55 -24.88 -2.58
CA TYR A 483 9.64 -23.66 -1.80
C TYR A 483 11.08 -23.42 -1.34
N LEU A 484 11.55 -22.19 -1.51
CA LEU A 484 12.73 -21.66 -0.85
C LEU A 484 12.34 -21.25 0.58
N VAL A 485 13.19 -21.57 1.55
CA VAL A 485 12.93 -21.27 2.96
C VAL A 485 13.95 -20.28 3.48
N TYR A 486 13.47 -19.21 4.09
CA TYR A 486 14.31 -18.22 4.74
C TYR A 486 13.93 -18.08 6.21
N ALA A 487 14.92 -17.81 7.06
CA ALA A 487 14.70 -17.38 8.43
C ALA A 487 14.97 -15.89 8.56
N ILE A 488 14.06 -15.17 9.21
CA ILE A 488 14.29 -13.82 9.71
C ILE A 488 14.62 -13.94 11.19
N HIS A 489 15.81 -13.50 11.57
CA HIS A 489 16.29 -13.64 12.94
C HIS A 489 17.21 -12.50 13.35
N GLY A 490 17.29 -12.28 14.67
CA GLY A 490 18.22 -11.32 15.26
C GLY A 490 19.67 -11.76 15.07
N SER A 491 20.53 -10.77 14.87
CA SER A 491 21.99 -10.89 14.87
C SER A 491 22.53 -10.07 16.02
N ASP A 492 22.35 -10.58 17.23
CA ASP A 492 22.80 -9.92 18.45
C ASP A 492 24.32 -10.02 18.65
N PRO A 493 24.94 -9.22 19.54
CA PRO A 493 26.38 -9.25 19.79
C PRO A 493 26.91 -10.54 20.45
N TRP A 494 26.05 -11.52 20.73
CA TRP A 494 26.41 -12.78 21.36
C TRP A 494 26.09 -13.96 20.45
N GLU A 495 26.83 -15.05 20.62
CA GLU A 495 26.56 -16.31 19.95
C GLU A 495 25.22 -16.90 20.41
N ALA A 496 24.41 -17.29 19.44
CA ALA A 496 23.15 -18.00 19.59
C ALA A 496 22.93 -18.90 18.36
N GLY A 497 22.14 -19.95 18.49
CA GLY A 497 21.83 -20.81 17.36
C GLY A 497 20.50 -21.53 17.50
N ALA A 498 19.91 -21.85 16.36
CA ALA A 498 18.63 -22.52 16.25
C ALA A 498 18.68 -23.69 15.26
N SER A 499 17.80 -24.65 15.44
CA SER A 499 17.54 -25.73 14.48
C SER A 499 16.10 -25.60 13.98
N VAL A 500 15.93 -25.62 12.67
CA VAL A 500 14.63 -25.49 12.01
C VAL A 500 14.22 -26.86 11.46
N PHE A 501 13.03 -27.31 11.83
CA PHE A 501 12.46 -28.58 11.41
C PHE A 501 11.16 -28.35 10.64
N VAL A 502 10.93 -29.17 9.62
CA VAL A 502 9.67 -29.24 8.85
C VAL A 502 9.14 -30.65 9.01
N GLN A 503 7.91 -30.82 9.52
CA GLN A 503 7.29 -32.13 9.75
C GLN A 503 8.23 -33.13 10.46
N ARG A 504 8.99 -32.64 11.44
CA ARG A 504 10.00 -33.37 12.26
C ARG A 504 11.33 -33.71 11.57
N GLN A 505 11.53 -33.33 10.33
CA GLN A 505 12.82 -33.46 9.64
C GLN A 505 13.64 -32.19 9.81
N LEU A 506 14.93 -32.33 10.14
CA LEU A 506 15.83 -31.17 10.23
C LEU A 506 16.04 -30.60 8.83
N LEU A 507 15.63 -29.34 8.64
CA LEU A 507 15.88 -28.60 7.42
C LEU A 507 17.28 -27.96 7.46
N ALA A 508 17.52 -27.13 8.47
CA ALA A 508 18.77 -26.40 8.62
C ALA A 508 19.07 -26.10 10.09
N THR A 509 20.32 -25.77 10.35
CA THR A 509 20.73 -25.13 11.60
C THR A 509 21.27 -23.74 11.29
N LEU A 510 20.87 -22.75 12.09
CA LEU A 510 21.43 -21.41 12.03
C LEU A 510 22.33 -21.16 13.23
N ASP A 511 23.36 -20.37 12.98
CA ASP A 511 24.17 -19.71 13.98
C ASP A 511 24.10 -18.20 13.72
N ALA A 512 23.84 -17.45 14.78
CA ALA A 512 23.76 -16.01 14.76
C ALA A 512 24.63 -15.45 15.90
N GLY A 513 25.27 -14.31 15.68
CA GLY A 513 26.17 -13.71 16.65
C GLY A 513 27.27 -12.89 16.02
N GLY A 514 28.09 -12.26 16.86
CA GLY A 514 29.28 -11.53 16.44
C GLY A 514 29.01 -10.23 15.67
N ALA A 515 27.78 -9.70 15.73
CA ALA A 515 27.48 -8.38 15.18
C ALA A 515 27.87 -7.27 16.17
N ASP A 516 28.36 -6.15 15.63
CA ASP A 516 28.68 -4.96 16.43
C ASP A 516 27.41 -4.29 16.98
N GLU A 517 26.30 -4.41 16.26
CA GLU A 517 25.00 -3.80 16.57
C GLU A 517 23.88 -4.83 16.32
N SER A 518 22.85 -4.87 17.18
CA SER A 518 21.71 -5.79 17.04
C SER A 518 20.78 -5.36 15.90
N HIS A 519 20.49 -6.27 14.98
CA HIS A 519 19.62 -6.07 13.82
C HIS A 519 19.03 -7.41 13.36
N PHE A 520 18.00 -7.38 12.52
CA PHE A 520 17.49 -8.58 11.85
C PHE A 520 18.26 -8.87 10.57
N ARG A 521 18.36 -10.16 10.26
CA ARG A 521 18.91 -10.69 9.00
C ARG A 521 17.97 -11.72 8.41
N MET A 522 18.02 -11.86 7.10
CA MET A 522 17.33 -12.92 6.36
C MET A 522 18.37 -13.94 5.87
N THR A 523 18.25 -15.19 6.32
CA THR A 523 19.17 -16.28 5.98
C THR A 523 18.42 -17.37 5.22
N GLU A 524 18.93 -17.75 4.03
CA GLU A 524 18.40 -18.89 3.28
C GLU A 524 18.77 -20.21 3.97
N LEU A 525 17.76 -21.05 4.20
CA LEU A 525 17.89 -22.36 4.86
C LEU A 525 17.97 -23.51 3.86
N GLY A 526 17.72 -23.22 2.58
CA GLY A 526 17.62 -24.17 1.49
C GLY A 526 16.21 -24.22 0.91
N SER A 527 15.87 -25.36 0.32
CA SER A 527 14.59 -25.55 -0.37
C SER A 527 14.00 -26.92 -0.08
N LEU A 528 12.69 -27.02 -0.23
CA LEU A 528 11.90 -28.22 0.06
C LEU A 528 10.72 -28.33 -0.88
N ASP A 529 10.29 -29.56 -1.14
CA ASP A 529 9.08 -29.86 -1.91
C ASP A 529 7.94 -30.11 -0.92
N LEU A 530 6.86 -29.33 -1.02
CA LEU A 530 5.69 -29.42 -0.15
C LEU A 530 4.47 -29.86 -0.95
N GLU A 531 3.61 -30.61 -0.28
CA GLU A 531 2.24 -30.84 -0.72
C GLU A 531 1.33 -29.72 -0.19
N ALA A 532 0.20 -29.48 -0.87
CA ALA A 532 -0.81 -28.56 -0.37
C ALA A 532 -1.43 -29.10 0.94
N GLY A 533 -1.70 -28.19 1.88
CA GLY A 533 -2.29 -28.49 3.19
C GLY A 533 -1.48 -27.94 4.35
N THR A 534 -1.84 -28.34 5.56
CA THR A 534 -1.18 -27.85 6.78
C THR A 534 0.14 -28.57 7.04
N ILE A 535 1.16 -27.80 7.41
CA ILE A 535 2.46 -28.30 7.86
C ILE A 535 2.79 -27.75 9.24
N ASP A 536 3.57 -28.51 10.00
CA ASP A 536 4.16 -28.04 11.25
C ASP A 536 5.63 -27.68 11.01
N LEU A 537 6.01 -26.50 11.48
CA LEU A 537 7.37 -26.01 11.53
C LEU A 537 7.79 -25.88 12.98
N THR A 538 8.98 -26.38 13.33
CA THR A 538 9.51 -26.26 14.68
C THR A 538 10.86 -25.56 14.65
N VAL A 539 11.00 -24.52 15.46
CA VAL A 539 12.28 -23.83 15.67
C VAL A 539 12.73 -24.09 17.11
N THR A 540 13.87 -24.74 17.26
CA THR A 540 14.40 -25.16 18.56
C THR A 540 15.71 -24.43 18.84
N HIS A 541 15.85 -23.89 20.05
CA HIS A 541 17.13 -23.37 20.53
C HIS A 541 18.20 -24.47 20.50
N ARG A 542 19.37 -24.16 19.96
CA ARG A 542 20.46 -25.13 19.74
C ARG A 542 21.69 -24.84 20.59
N SER A 543 22.11 -23.59 20.66
CA SER A 543 23.41 -23.20 21.23
C SER A 543 23.44 -21.73 21.64
N GLY A 544 24.41 -21.39 22.50
CA GLY A 544 24.65 -20.00 22.89
C GLY A 544 23.59 -19.45 23.85
N ARG A 545 23.36 -18.14 23.79
CA ARG A 545 22.33 -17.44 24.59
C ARG A 545 20.99 -17.43 23.86
N ASP A 546 20.04 -16.65 24.38
CA ASP A 546 18.73 -16.47 23.79
C ASP A 546 18.84 -15.88 22.39
N MET A 547 18.01 -16.39 21.46
CA MET A 547 17.98 -15.97 20.07
C MET A 547 16.65 -15.30 19.76
N ARG A 548 16.69 -14.08 19.23
CA ARG A 548 15.52 -13.45 18.61
C ARG A 548 15.26 -14.11 17.27
N PHE A 549 14.06 -14.60 17.06
CA PHE A 549 13.68 -15.27 15.83
C PHE A 549 12.28 -14.77 15.48
N ASP A 550 12.20 -14.10 14.34
CA ASP A 550 11.02 -13.38 13.89
C ASP A 550 10.10 -14.33 13.13
N ALA A 551 10.44 -14.61 11.88
CA ALA A 551 9.61 -15.40 11.00
C ALA A 551 10.39 -16.45 10.21
N LEU A 552 9.67 -17.47 9.75
CA LEU A 552 10.07 -18.26 8.60
C LEU A 552 9.31 -17.76 7.37
N VAL A 553 10.01 -17.61 6.25
CA VAL A 553 9.41 -17.25 4.95
C VAL A 553 9.49 -18.45 4.02
N LEU A 554 8.33 -18.98 3.61
CA LEU A 554 8.22 -19.99 2.56
C LEU A 554 7.89 -19.29 1.25
N ARG A 555 8.87 -19.23 0.34
CA ARG A 555 8.71 -18.60 -0.97
C ARG A 555 8.61 -19.65 -2.06
N PRO A 556 7.52 -19.71 -2.84
CA PRO A 556 7.46 -20.57 -4.01
C PRO A 556 8.66 -20.30 -4.95
N GLU A 557 9.29 -21.35 -5.49
CA GLU A 557 10.36 -21.19 -6.48
C GLU A 557 9.87 -20.40 -7.71
N VAL A 558 8.59 -20.54 -8.04
CA VAL A 558 7.89 -19.72 -9.04
C VAL A 558 6.69 -19.07 -8.40
N MET A 559 6.74 -17.76 -8.25
CA MET A 559 5.60 -16.94 -7.85
C MET A 559 4.78 -16.55 -9.08
N TRP A 560 3.48 -16.32 -8.89
CA TRP A 560 2.67 -15.74 -9.95
C TRP A 560 1.48 -14.96 -9.43
N LYS A 561 1.02 -14.01 -10.25
CA LYS A 561 -0.22 -13.27 -10.05
C LYS A 561 -1.03 -13.26 -11.34
N ARG A 562 -2.29 -13.68 -11.24
CA ARG A 562 -3.24 -13.69 -12.34
C ARG A 562 -4.12 -12.46 -12.26
N TYR A 563 -4.14 -11.68 -13.34
CA TYR A 563 -4.99 -10.53 -13.57
C TYR A 563 -6.04 -10.85 -14.62
N GLY A 564 -7.12 -10.09 -14.62
CA GLY A 564 -8.13 -10.20 -15.66
C GLY A 564 -9.04 -9.00 -15.76
N ARG A 565 -9.69 -8.95 -16.91
CA ARG A 565 -10.83 -8.10 -17.24
C ARG A 565 -11.87 -8.94 -17.99
N PRO A 566 -13.09 -8.44 -18.27
CA PRO A 566 -14.02 -9.19 -19.10
C PRO A 566 -13.39 -9.56 -20.45
N GLY A 567 -13.36 -10.86 -20.78
CA GLY A 567 -12.83 -11.37 -22.05
C GLY A 567 -11.34 -11.74 -22.06
N GLU A 568 -10.54 -11.29 -21.09
CA GLU A 568 -9.07 -11.44 -21.14
C GLU A 568 -8.45 -11.76 -19.77
N ARG A 569 -7.34 -12.50 -19.80
CA ARG A 569 -6.50 -12.80 -18.64
C ARG A 569 -5.04 -12.50 -18.94
N LEU A 570 -4.32 -12.12 -17.89
CA LEU A 570 -2.88 -11.95 -17.89
C LEU A 570 -2.30 -12.69 -16.68
N LEU A 571 -1.28 -13.51 -16.87
CA LEU A 571 -0.50 -14.13 -15.81
C LEU A 571 0.91 -13.56 -15.82
N LEU A 572 1.32 -12.97 -14.70
CA LEU A 572 2.71 -12.60 -14.43
C LEU A 572 3.35 -13.73 -13.63
N LEU A 573 4.41 -14.32 -14.17
CA LEU A 573 5.22 -15.37 -13.53
C LEU A 573 6.58 -14.81 -13.16
N LYS A 574 7.10 -15.14 -11.97
CA LYS A 574 8.44 -14.75 -11.51
C LYS A 574 9.20 -15.96 -10.96
N SER A 575 10.37 -16.24 -11.53
CA SER A 575 11.29 -17.26 -11.00
C SER A 575 12.16 -16.68 -9.88
N TRP A 576 12.37 -17.48 -8.83
CA TRP A 576 13.36 -17.26 -7.78
C TRP A 576 14.51 -18.26 -7.84
N SER A 577 14.54 -19.12 -8.87
CA SER A 577 15.59 -20.12 -9.05
C SER A 577 16.82 -19.51 -9.72
N ALA A 578 18.00 -19.99 -9.31
CA ALA A 578 19.26 -19.74 -9.99
C ALA A 578 19.41 -20.57 -11.29
N ASP A 579 18.53 -21.54 -11.50
CA ASP A 579 18.48 -22.41 -12.67
C ASP A 579 17.25 -22.09 -13.53
N HIS A 580 17.19 -22.69 -14.72
CA HIS A 580 15.98 -22.63 -15.54
C HIS A 580 14.86 -23.44 -14.89
N VAL A 581 13.64 -22.91 -14.88
CA VAL A 581 12.47 -23.58 -14.28
C VAL A 581 11.43 -23.88 -15.34
N SER A 582 10.97 -25.13 -15.36
CA SER A 582 9.89 -25.59 -16.22
C SER A 582 8.54 -25.41 -15.53
N VAL A 583 7.67 -24.55 -16.06
CA VAL A 583 6.37 -24.22 -15.48
C VAL A 583 5.24 -24.78 -16.33
N PRO A 584 4.45 -25.75 -15.84
CA PRO A 584 3.23 -26.17 -16.51
C PRO A 584 2.17 -25.05 -16.44
N LEU A 585 1.57 -24.71 -17.58
CA LEU A 585 0.56 -23.64 -17.67
C LEU A 585 -0.89 -24.16 -17.59
N GLU A 586 -1.09 -25.48 -17.61
CA GLU A 586 -2.42 -26.10 -17.73
C GLU A 586 -3.37 -25.71 -16.59
N ASP A 587 -2.87 -25.66 -15.35
CA ASP A 587 -3.69 -25.34 -14.18
C ASP A 587 -4.03 -23.85 -14.07
N THR A 588 -3.16 -22.96 -14.56
CA THR A 588 -3.33 -21.50 -14.44
C THR A 588 -4.11 -20.88 -15.61
N GLN A 589 -4.33 -21.67 -16.67
CA GLN A 589 -5.05 -21.28 -17.89
C GLN A 589 -6.29 -22.16 -18.17
N ALA A 590 -6.87 -22.76 -17.12
CA ALA A 590 -8.03 -23.65 -17.27
C ALA A 590 -9.22 -22.99 -17.99
N ASP A 591 -9.32 -21.65 -17.96
CA ASP A 591 -10.38 -20.85 -18.59
C ASP A 591 -10.03 -20.33 -20.01
N ALA A 592 -8.92 -20.79 -20.61
CA ALA A 592 -8.48 -20.34 -21.93
C ALA A 592 -9.38 -20.83 -23.07
N THR A 593 -9.76 -19.92 -23.96
CA THR A 593 -10.67 -20.19 -25.10
C THR A 593 -10.03 -19.99 -26.47
N GLY A 594 -8.74 -19.63 -26.52
CA GLY A 594 -8.03 -19.25 -27.74
C GLY A 594 -6.52 -19.47 -27.67
N ALA A 595 -5.78 -18.78 -28.54
CA ALA A 595 -4.33 -18.87 -28.57
C ALA A 595 -3.71 -18.07 -27.41
N THR A 596 -2.81 -18.70 -26.66
CA THR A 596 -2.05 -18.06 -25.60
C THR A 596 -0.85 -17.32 -26.20
N ARG A 597 -0.69 -16.04 -25.85
CA ARG A 597 0.52 -15.26 -26.13
C ARG A 597 1.45 -15.32 -24.92
N VAL A 598 2.72 -15.63 -25.17
CA VAL A 598 3.74 -15.77 -24.13
C VAL A 598 4.93 -14.88 -24.50
N ASP A 599 5.29 -13.98 -23.60
CA ASP A 599 6.52 -13.19 -23.68
C ASP A 599 7.37 -13.53 -22.45
N VAL A 600 8.58 -14.07 -22.65
CA VAL A 600 9.52 -14.49 -21.59
C VAL A 600 10.69 -13.55 -21.53
N TYR A 601 11.11 -13.19 -20.32
CA TYR A 601 12.16 -12.22 -20.09
C TYR A 601 13.21 -12.78 -19.13
N ASP A 602 14.47 -12.42 -19.36
CA ASP A 602 15.51 -12.57 -18.35
C ASP A 602 15.34 -11.55 -17.21
N ARG A 603 16.19 -11.63 -16.19
CA ARG A 603 16.16 -10.73 -15.03
C ARG A 603 16.47 -9.26 -15.35
N LEU A 604 17.04 -8.98 -16.53
CA LEU A 604 17.29 -7.62 -17.05
C LEU A 604 16.17 -7.16 -17.99
N ALA A 605 15.04 -7.88 -18.00
CA ALA A 605 13.90 -7.64 -18.88
C ALA A 605 14.22 -7.74 -20.39
N ASN A 606 15.27 -8.46 -20.80
CA ASN A 606 15.48 -8.78 -22.20
C ASN A 606 14.55 -9.92 -22.63
N LEU A 607 13.86 -9.75 -23.76
CA LEU A 607 13.02 -10.80 -24.33
C LEU A 607 13.87 -12.03 -24.71
N VAL A 608 13.44 -13.22 -24.31
CA VAL A 608 14.07 -14.51 -24.59
C VAL A 608 13.28 -15.23 -25.70
N PRO A 609 13.71 -15.18 -26.97
CA PRO A 609 12.90 -15.66 -28.11
C PRO A 609 12.79 -17.19 -28.19
N GLU A 610 13.74 -17.91 -27.57
CA GLU A 610 13.88 -19.37 -27.64
C GLU A 610 13.31 -20.08 -26.40
N ALA A 611 12.52 -19.40 -25.56
CA ALA A 611 11.79 -20.05 -24.48
C ALA A 611 10.69 -20.95 -25.08
N THR A 612 11.09 -22.13 -25.54
CA THR A 612 10.23 -23.10 -26.19
C THR A 612 9.16 -23.60 -25.22
N GLN A 613 7.90 -23.62 -25.65
CA GLN A 613 6.91 -24.54 -25.10
C GLN A 613 7.27 -25.97 -25.52
N GLU A 614 8.26 -26.57 -24.86
CA GLU A 614 8.46 -28.01 -24.98
C GLU A 614 7.37 -28.71 -24.18
N SER A 615 6.52 -29.48 -24.87
CA SER A 615 5.52 -30.35 -24.23
C SER A 615 4.50 -29.65 -23.31
N GLY A 616 4.12 -28.40 -23.62
CA GLY A 616 3.09 -27.66 -22.86
C GLY A 616 3.59 -26.92 -21.60
N ALA A 617 4.90 -26.95 -21.33
CA ALA A 617 5.51 -26.21 -20.22
C ALA A 617 6.33 -25.01 -20.71
N LEU A 618 6.28 -23.92 -19.96
CA LEU A 618 7.06 -22.71 -20.19
C LEU A 618 8.42 -22.81 -19.50
N GLN A 619 9.51 -22.49 -20.20
CA GLN A 619 10.84 -22.39 -19.59
C GLN A 619 11.10 -20.95 -19.13
N LEU A 620 11.22 -20.73 -17.82
CA LEU A 620 11.66 -19.46 -17.24
C LEU A 620 13.19 -19.48 -17.05
N PRO A 621 13.93 -18.45 -17.49
CA PRO A 621 15.35 -18.34 -17.22
C PRO A 621 15.62 -18.04 -15.73
N PRO A 622 16.86 -18.23 -15.24
CA PRO A 622 17.27 -17.89 -13.88
C PRO A 622 16.82 -16.49 -13.48
N TYR A 623 16.06 -16.41 -12.38
CA TYR A 623 15.48 -15.17 -11.86
C TYR A 623 14.61 -14.36 -12.85
N GLY A 624 14.29 -14.90 -14.02
CA GLY A 624 13.48 -14.23 -15.03
C GLY A 624 11.99 -14.25 -14.72
N PHE A 625 11.22 -13.72 -15.67
CA PHE A 625 9.78 -13.61 -15.55
C PHE A 625 9.08 -13.80 -16.91
N ALA A 626 7.76 -13.96 -16.90
CA ALA A 626 6.99 -14.04 -18.13
C ALA A 626 5.62 -13.37 -17.99
N LEU A 627 5.15 -12.81 -19.10
CA LEU A 627 3.79 -12.31 -19.27
C LEU A 627 3.05 -13.25 -20.21
N VAL A 628 1.96 -13.85 -19.71
CA VAL A 628 1.18 -14.81 -20.46
C VAL A 628 -0.27 -14.34 -20.58
N ARG A 629 -0.77 -14.18 -21.81
CA ARG A 629 -2.08 -13.58 -22.10
C ARG A 629 -2.96 -14.55 -22.88
N TRP A 630 -4.25 -14.60 -22.54
CA TRP A 630 -5.23 -15.41 -23.27
C TRP A 630 -6.65 -14.83 -23.17
N ASP A 631 -7.47 -15.18 -24.15
CA ASP A 631 -8.91 -14.87 -24.15
C ASP A 631 -9.66 -15.85 -23.22
N SER A 632 -10.54 -15.30 -22.38
CA SER A 632 -11.38 -16.09 -21.46
C SER A 632 -12.86 -15.74 -21.64
N SER A 633 -13.69 -16.78 -21.71
CA SER A 633 -15.15 -16.62 -21.73
C SER A 633 -15.78 -16.59 -20.33
N GLU A 634 -14.99 -16.84 -19.28
CA GLU A 634 -15.47 -16.81 -17.91
C GLU A 634 -15.67 -15.37 -17.43
N SER A 635 -16.80 -15.13 -16.76
CA SER A 635 -17.03 -13.88 -16.03
C SER A 635 -15.98 -13.71 -14.93
N LEU A 636 -15.64 -12.46 -14.62
CA LEU A 636 -14.81 -12.19 -13.44
C LEU A 636 -15.50 -12.74 -12.18
N PRO A 637 -14.72 -13.27 -11.21
CA PRO A 637 -15.27 -13.63 -9.91
C PRO A 637 -15.88 -12.39 -9.23
N PRO A 638 -16.82 -12.54 -8.29
CA PRO A 638 -17.37 -11.40 -7.55
C PRO A 638 -16.25 -10.70 -6.76
N LEU A 639 -15.75 -9.59 -7.29
CA LEU A 639 -14.54 -8.92 -6.77
C LEU A 639 -14.71 -8.40 -5.35
N GLU A 640 -15.94 -8.05 -4.95
CA GLU A 640 -16.29 -7.64 -3.57
C GLU A 640 -16.25 -8.78 -2.56
N LEU A 641 -16.41 -10.04 -3.00
CA LEU A 641 -16.39 -11.24 -2.14
C LEU A 641 -15.08 -12.03 -2.27
N ALA A 642 -14.31 -11.82 -3.34
CA ALA A 642 -13.12 -12.60 -3.69
C ALA A 642 -11.88 -12.33 -2.82
N GLY A 643 -12.03 -11.60 -1.71
CA GLY A 643 -10.97 -11.37 -0.72
C GLY A 643 -11.43 -11.30 0.73
N ALA A 644 -12.74 -11.42 1.02
CA ALA A 644 -13.26 -11.34 2.38
C ALA A 644 -12.96 -12.62 3.16
N ARG A 645 -12.25 -12.50 4.29
CA ARG A 645 -12.04 -13.59 5.24
C ARG A 645 -13.38 -14.16 5.68
N GLN A 646 -13.54 -15.48 5.59
CA GLN A 646 -14.63 -16.16 6.30
C GLN A 646 -14.15 -16.49 7.70
N GLY A 647 -14.54 -15.66 8.66
CA GLY A 647 -14.19 -15.86 10.07
C GLY A 647 -14.76 -17.16 10.67
N PRO A 648 -14.27 -17.52 11.87
CA PRO A 648 -14.70 -18.72 12.56
C PRO A 648 -16.20 -18.70 12.86
N ARG A 649 -16.79 -19.88 12.92
CA ARG A 649 -18.16 -20.07 13.41
C ARG A 649 -18.09 -20.34 14.90
N LEU A 650 -18.71 -19.47 15.70
CA LEU A 650 -18.52 -19.44 17.16
C LEU A 650 -19.87 -19.50 17.86
N ALA A 651 -20.09 -20.51 18.70
CA ALA A 651 -21.26 -20.58 19.55
C ALA A 651 -21.10 -19.69 20.79
N LEU A 652 -21.95 -18.68 20.89
CA LEU A 652 -21.98 -17.73 22.01
C LEU A 652 -22.98 -18.20 23.07
N PRO A 653 -22.54 -18.46 24.30
CA PRO A 653 -23.45 -18.79 25.38
C PRO A 653 -24.20 -17.54 25.87
N GLU A 654 -25.36 -17.75 26.49
CA GLU A 654 -26.01 -16.73 27.30
C GLU A 654 -25.14 -16.41 28.51
N ALA A 655 -24.78 -15.13 28.68
CA ALA A 655 -24.16 -14.65 29.90
C ALA A 655 -25.18 -14.49 31.03
N PHE A 656 -26.32 -13.88 30.70
CA PHE A 656 -27.50 -13.77 31.56
C PHE A 656 -28.73 -13.29 30.78
N ALA A 657 -29.92 -13.55 31.33
CA ALA A 657 -31.18 -12.96 30.88
C ALA A 657 -31.78 -12.00 31.93
N SER A 658 -32.39 -10.89 31.48
CA SER A 658 -33.14 -9.94 32.33
C SER A 658 -34.21 -9.21 31.52
N ASP A 659 -35.40 -9.04 32.06
CA ASP A 659 -36.46 -8.16 31.52
C ASP A 659 -36.80 -8.35 30.03
N GLY A 660 -36.75 -9.59 29.55
CA GLY A 660 -37.01 -9.94 28.14
C GLY A 660 -35.78 -9.77 27.22
N PHE A 661 -34.60 -9.54 27.79
CA PHE A 661 -33.33 -9.50 27.09
C PHE A 661 -32.45 -10.70 27.43
N VAL A 662 -31.57 -11.05 26.50
CA VAL A 662 -30.52 -12.07 26.63
C VAL A 662 -29.19 -11.40 26.27
N ALA A 663 -28.33 -11.18 27.26
CA ALA A 663 -26.97 -10.70 27.03
C ALA A 663 -26.05 -11.90 26.74
N LEU A 664 -25.21 -11.78 25.72
CA LEU A 664 -24.32 -12.85 25.28
C LEU A 664 -22.92 -12.70 25.85
N ASP A 665 -22.26 -13.83 26.08
CA ASP A 665 -20.85 -13.89 26.42
C ASP A 665 -20.00 -13.94 25.14
N LEU A 666 -19.22 -12.88 24.92
CA LEU A 666 -18.38 -12.71 23.73
C LEU A 666 -16.94 -13.21 23.91
N GLU A 667 -16.57 -13.78 25.07
CA GLU A 667 -15.17 -14.18 25.36
C GLU A 667 -14.53 -15.01 24.25
N ARG A 668 -15.30 -15.96 23.68
CA ARG A 668 -14.84 -16.84 22.58
C ARG A 668 -14.65 -16.15 21.23
N ALA A 669 -15.21 -14.95 21.08
CA ALA A 669 -15.12 -14.16 19.86
C ALA A 669 -14.09 -13.03 19.97
N PHE A 670 -13.62 -12.69 21.17
CA PHE A 670 -12.61 -11.65 21.33
C PHE A 670 -11.32 -12.04 20.60
N ASN A 671 -10.81 -11.09 19.82
CA ASN A 671 -9.61 -11.23 19.00
C ASN A 671 -8.78 -9.93 18.99
N ASN A 672 -9.14 -8.96 19.83
CA ASN A 672 -8.47 -7.67 19.93
C ASN A 672 -8.46 -7.18 21.38
N ASP A 673 -7.47 -6.34 21.74
CA ASP A 673 -7.29 -5.77 23.07
C ASP A 673 -7.43 -4.24 23.06
N ALA A 674 -8.59 -3.74 23.49
CA ALA A 674 -8.93 -2.34 23.45
C ALA A 674 -8.44 -1.52 24.65
N PHE A 675 -7.96 -2.14 25.73
CA PHE A 675 -7.79 -1.46 27.03
C PHE A 675 -6.36 -1.58 27.58
N SER A 676 -5.91 -0.49 28.20
CA SER A 676 -4.63 -0.43 28.92
C SER A 676 -4.81 0.23 30.29
N SER A 677 -3.92 -0.11 31.24
CA SER A 677 -3.96 0.43 32.60
C SER A 677 -2.72 1.27 32.91
N PRO A 678 -2.71 2.11 33.97
CA PRO A 678 -1.51 2.85 34.35
C PRO A 678 -0.34 1.94 34.75
N SER A 679 -0.62 0.74 35.25
CA SER A 679 0.38 -0.28 35.57
C SER A 679 0.91 -1.03 34.35
N GLN A 680 0.16 -1.05 33.25
CA GLN A 680 0.53 -1.68 31.99
C GLN A 680 0.18 -0.74 30.83
N PRO A 681 0.87 0.41 30.71
CA PRO A 681 0.49 1.45 29.77
C PRO A 681 0.81 1.10 28.30
N LEU A 682 1.59 0.04 28.07
CA LEU A 682 1.93 -0.48 26.74
C LEU A 682 1.12 -1.75 26.39
N LYS A 683 0.16 -2.15 27.23
CA LYS A 683 -0.74 -3.27 26.93
C LYS A 683 -1.81 -2.79 25.94
N GLY A 684 -2.20 -3.69 25.04
CA GLY A 684 -3.32 -3.51 24.14
C GLY A 684 -3.01 -2.67 22.90
N ASN A 685 -3.87 -2.82 21.93
CA ASN A 685 -3.82 -2.16 20.63
C ASN A 685 -5.24 -2.13 20.08
N PHE A 686 -5.87 -0.95 20.13
CA PHE A 686 -7.23 -0.78 19.62
C PHE A 686 -7.26 -0.29 18.17
N ASP A 687 -6.35 0.62 17.79
CA ASP A 687 -6.44 1.39 16.53
C ASP A 687 -5.25 1.21 15.57
N SER A 688 -4.37 0.23 15.80
CA SER A 688 -3.17 -0.01 14.97
C SER A 688 -3.13 -1.43 14.44
N ARG A 689 -3.88 -1.69 13.35
CA ARG A 689 -3.97 -3.02 12.68
C ARG A 689 -2.68 -3.50 12.02
N SER A 690 -1.80 -2.56 11.67
CA SER A 690 -0.55 -2.84 10.94
C SER A 690 0.67 -3.01 11.88
N GLY A 691 0.48 -2.87 13.20
CA GLY A 691 1.55 -2.98 14.19
C GLY A 691 1.08 -3.63 15.49
N VAL A 692 1.98 -3.79 16.45
CA VAL A 692 1.67 -4.38 17.78
C VAL A 692 1.31 -3.32 18.81
N LEU A 693 1.74 -2.07 18.61
CA LEU A 693 1.37 -0.96 19.47
C LEU A 693 0.33 -0.07 18.80
N GLY A 694 -0.73 0.24 19.54
CA GLY A 694 -1.74 1.20 19.16
C GLY A 694 -2.27 1.96 20.37
N ALA A 695 -3.13 2.94 20.12
CA ALA A 695 -3.86 3.59 21.20
C ALA A 695 -4.92 2.66 21.80
N THR A 696 -5.31 2.93 23.02
CA THR A 696 -6.28 2.14 23.80
C THR A 696 -7.14 3.03 24.69
N TYR A 697 -8.26 2.48 25.15
CA TYR A 697 -9.06 3.08 26.22
C TYR A 697 -8.34 2.94 27.57
N PRO A 698 -8.40 3.97 28.44
CA PRO A 698 -7.89 3.87 29.79
C PRO A 698 -8.83 3.00 30.65
N ALA A 699 -8.39 1.78 30.97
CA ALA A 699 -9.14 0.80 31.76
C ALA A 699 -9.59 1.37 33.12
N GLU A 700 -8.78 2.25 33.73
CA GLU A 700 -9.09 2.91 35.00
C GLU A 700 -10.30 3.87 34.93
N ARG A 701 -10.82 4.14 33.73
CA ARG A 701 -12.01 4.98 33.49
C ARG A 701 -13.19 4.19 32.90
N ALA A 702 -13.02 2.90 32.66
CA ALA A 702 -14.06 2.02 32.13
C ALA A 702 -14.93 1.44 33.28
N PRO A 703 -16.13 0.90 32.98
CA PRO A 703 -16.84 -0.01 33.89
C PRO A 703 -15.94 -1.16 34.36
N ALA A 704 -16.30 -1.78 35.48
CA ALA A 704 -15.53 -2.91 36.00
C ALA A 704 -15.59 -4.12 35.06
N SER A 705 -14.52 -4.93 35.04
CA SER A 705 -14.45 -6.15 34.23
C SER A 705 -15.65 -7.07 34.50
N LEU A 706 -16.34 -7.49 33.44
CA LEU A 706 -17.54 -8.34 33.48
C LEU A 706 -18.72 -7.73 34.27
N GLU A 707 -18.74 -6.40 34.42
CA GLU A 707 -19.86 -5.70 35.05
C GLU A 707 -21.13 -5.79 34.19
N ARG A 708 -22.26 -6.03 34.86
CA ARG A 708 -23.58 -5.91 34.24
C ARG A 708 -24.00 -4.45 34.28
N ILE A 709 -24.04 -3.83 33.13
CA ILE A 709 -24.39 -2.41 32.96
C ILE A 709 -25.78 -2.31 32.33
N GLU A 710 -26.50 -1.23 32.63
CA GLU A 710 -27.79 -0.92 32.01
C GLU A 710 -27.72 0.44 31.33
N LEU A 711 -28.00 0.48 30.02
CA LEU A 711 -27.95 1.67 29.19
C LEU A 711 -29.29 1.85 28.49
N GLY A 712 -30.01 2.93 28.81
CA GLY A 712 -31.33 3.20 28.20
C GLY A 712 -32.38 2.11 28.46
N GLY A 713 -32.26 1.34 29.55
CA GLY A 713 -33.14 0.19 29.86
C GLY A 713 -32.73 -1.13 29.20
N VAL A 714 -31.56 -1.18 28.53
CA VAL A 714 -31.01 -2.39 27.91
C VAL A 714 -29.82 -2.89 28.73
N PRO A 715 -29.81 -4.14 29.19
CA PRO A 715 -28.69 -4.69 29.93
C PRO A 715 -27.58 -5.17 28.99
N PHE A 716 -26.32 -4.94 29.36
CA PHE A 716 -25.14 -5.47 28.66
C PHE A 716 -24.17 -6.11 29.65
N LEU A 717 -23.38 -7.07 29.17
CA LEU A 717 -22.17 -7.53 29.85
C LEU A 717 -20.99 -6.71 29.32
N PHE A 718 -20.36 -5.89 30.16
CA PHE A 718 -19.16 -5.15 29.76
C PHE A 718 -17.94 -6.09 29.73
N PRO A 719 -17.02 -5.98 28.74
CA PRO A 719 -15.92 -6.92 28.61
C PRO A 719 -14.86 -6.79 29.71
N PRO A 720 -13.99 -7.80 29.90
CA PRO A 720 -12.90 -7.76 30.87
C PRO A 720 -11.75 -6.86 30.39
N THR A 721 -11.57 -5.69 31.00
CA THR A 721 -10.56 -4.68 30.59
C THR A 721 -9.10 -5.11 30.80
N ASP A 722 -8.87 -6.17 31.55
CA ASP A 722 -7.56 -6.70 31.93
C ASP A 722 -7.16 -7.98 31.16
N ALA A 723 -8.06 -8.53 30.33
CA ALA A 723 -7.77 -9.70 29.49
C ALA A 723 -6.93 -9.36 28.25
N ASP A 724 -6.24 -10.36 27.70
CA ASP A 724 -5.41 -10.23 26.48
C ASP A 724 -6.23 -10.00 25.20
N ALA A 725 -7.54 -10.29 25.25
CA ALA A 725 -8.50 -9.88 24.24
C ALA A 725 -9.85 -9.58 24.93
N ASN A 726 -10.48 -8.48 24.54
CA ASN A 726 -11.66 -7.94 25.21
C ASN A 726 -12.64 -7.22 24.27
N ASN A 727 -12.38 -7.25 22.97
CA ASN A 727 -13.34 -6.85 21.95
C ASN A 727 -13.19 -7.71 20.69
N VAL A 728 -14.23 -7.72 19.86
CA VAL A 728 -14.27 -8.43 18.58
C VAL A 728 -13.99 -7.42 17.48
N ALA A 729 -12.81 -7.43 16.86
CA ALA A 729 -12.55 -6.81 15.57
C ALA A 729 -13.14 -7.68 14.45
N PHE A 730 -13.88 -7.11 13.50
CA PHE A 730 -14.66 -7.93 12.56
C PHE A 730 -13.76 -8.55 11.48
N HIS A 731 -13.60 -9.87 11.54
CA HIS A 731 -12.85 -10.71 10.58
C HIS A 731 -13.78 -11.71 9.88
N GLY A 732 -15.07 -11.37 9.74
CA GLY A 732 -16.08 -12.26 9.14
C GLY A 732 -16.65 -13.33 10.08
N GLN A 733 -16.58 -13.14 11.40
CA GLN A 733 -17.03 -14.14 12.38
C GLN A 733 -18.52 -14.45 12.22
N ARG A 734 -18.89 -15.72 12.42
CA ARG A 734 -20.27 -16.21 12.33
C ARG A 734 -20.74 -16.62 13.72
N LEU A 735 -21.40 -15.70 14.40
CA LEU A 735 -21.77 -15.80 15.81
C LEU A 735 -23.09 -16.55 15.95
N GLU A 736 -23.04 -17.80 16.40
CA GLU A 736 -24.26 -18.56 16.71
C GLU A 736 -24.82 -18.08 18.05
N VAL A 737 -26.06 -17.63 18.01
CA VAL A 737 -26.76 -17.09 19.18
C VAL A 737 -27.75 -18.14 19.71
N PRO A 738 -28.20 -18.04 20.98
CA PRO A 738 -29.28 -18.88 21.48
C PRO A 738 -30.49 -18.80 20.55
N PRO A 739 -30.99 -19.94 20.01
CA PRO A 739 -32.14 -19.93 19.11
C PRO A 739 -33.38 -19.33 19.79
N GLY A 740 -33.99 -18.33 19.15
CA GLY A 740 -35.17 -17.68 19.70
C GLY A 740 -35.80 -16.68 18.74
N HIS A 741 -37.04 -16.29 19.06
CA HIS A 741 -37.72 -15.19 18.37
C HIS A 741 -37.35 -13.87 19.06
N TYR A 742 -36.67 -13.01 18.30
CA TYR A 742 -36.17 -11.72 18.74
C TYR A 742 -36.69 -10.64 17.79
N ASP A 743 -36.74 -9.40 18.25
CA ASP A 743 -37.11 -8.25 17.42
C ASP A 743 -36.03 -7.16 17.36
N GLU A 744 -35.02 -7.20 18.24
CA GLU A 744 -33.88 -6.25 18.23
C GLU A 744 -32.56 -6.91 18.67
N LEU A 745 -31.46 -6.54 18.00
CA LEU A 745 -30.09 -6.67 18.48
C LEU A 745 -29.63 -5.30 18.99
N HIS A 746 -29.02 -5.29 20.16
CA HIS A 746 -28.38 -4.12 20.75
C HIS A 746 -26.87 -4.39 20.86
N LEU A 747 -26.06 -3.51 20.29
CA LEU A 747 -24.62 -3.67 20.16
C LEU A 747 -23.92 -2.54 20.91
N LEU A 748 -22.89 -2.86 21.71
CA LEU A 748 -21.88 -1.89 22.10
C LEU A 748 -20.72 -1.97 21.11
N GLY A 749 -20.53 -0.95 20.30
CA GLY A 749 -19.54 -0.98 19.23
C GLY A 749 -19.06 0.39 18.84
N VAL A 750 -17.98 0.39 18.06
CA VAL A 750 -17.37 1.57 17.42
C VAL A 750 -16.54 1.09 16.24
N SER A 751 -16.11 2.01 15.41
CA SER A 751 -14.99 1.78 14.52
C SER A 751 -13.74 2.58 14.91
N GLU A 752 -12.63 2.29 14.26
CA GLU A 752 -11.38 3.05 14.32
C GLU A 752 -10.92 3.45 12.91
N GLN A 753 -10.04 4.46 12.82
CA GLN A 753 -9.54 5.03 11.56
C GLN A 753 -10.65 5.44 10.58
N GLY A 754 -11.78 5.94 11.09
CA GLY A 754 -12.90 6.42 10.28
C GLY A 754 -14.24 5.81 10.67
N ASN A 755 -15.30 6.29 10.02
CA ASN A 755 -16.67 5.85 10.26
C ASN A 755 -17.06 4.83 9.20
N TYR A 756 -17.51 3.64 9.58
CA TYR A 756 -17.77 2.55 8.63
C TYR A 756 -19.20 2.03 8.71
N GLN A 757 -19.75 1.69 7.55
CA GLN A 757 -21.01 0.95 7.44
C GLN A 757 -20.77 -0.26 6.54
N ASP A 758 -21.20 -1.43 7.01
CA ASP A 758 -21.09 -2.68 6.26
C ASP A 758 -22.29 -3.60 6.52
N THR A 759 -22.37 -4.71 5.78
CA THR A 759 -23.52 -5.60 5.82
C THR A 759 -23.34 -6.70 6.86
N VAL A 760 -24.26 -6.78 7.83
CA VAL A 760 -24.41 -7.93 8.74
C VAL A 760 -25.49 -8.85 8.18
N ARG A 761 -25.26 -10.17 8.24
CA ARG A 761 -26.25 -11.16 7.82
C ARG A 761 -26.87 -11.86 9.02
N LEU A 762 -28.21 -11.87 9.09
CA LEU A 762 -28.96 -12.60 10.12
C LEU A 762 -29.50 -13.90 9.52
N VAL A 763 -29.10 -15.04 10.07
CA VAL A 763 -29.48 -16.36 9.56
C VAL A 763 -30.53 -17.00 10.47
N TYR A 764 -31.61 -17.46 9.87
CA TYR A 764 -32.78 -17.97 10.57
C TYR A 764 -32.96 -19.48 10.41
N GLU A 765 -33.75 -20.09 11.30
CA GLU A 765 -34.05 -21.52 11.31
C GLU A 765 -34.77 -22.01 10.04
N ASP A 766 -35.57 -21.15 9.40
CA ASP A 766 -36.23 -21.43 8.13
C ASP A 766 -35.28 -21.42 6.91
N GLY A 767 -34.00 -21.12 7.12
CA GLY A 767 -32.95 -21.07 6.10
C GLY A 767 -32.86 -19.74 5.33
N SER A 768 -33.72 -18.77 5.64
CA SER A 768 -33.60 -17.42 5.07
C SER A 768 -32.50 -16.60 5.75
N VAL A 769 -32.10 -15.52 5.08
CA VAL A 769 -31.04 -14.61 5.53
C VAL A 769 -31.50 -13.17 5.29
N ASP A 770 -31.46 -12.35 6.33
CA ASP A 770 -31.61 -10.89 6.19
C ASP A 770 -30.23 -10.23 6.06
N GLU A 771 -30.09 -9.28 5.17
CA GLU A 771 -28.91 -8.43 5.03
C GLU A 771 -29.24 -7.04 5.57
N ILE A 772 -28.58 -6.64 6.66
CA ILE A 772 -28.86 -5.40 7.38
C ILE A 772 -27.60 -4.52 7.41
N PRO A 773 -27.69 -3.23 7.05
CA PRO A 773 -26.57 -2.31 7.22
C PRO A 773 -26.29 -2.06 8.70
N LEU A 774 -25.07 -2.33 9.14
CA LEU A 774 -24.54 -1.95 10.45
C LEU A 774 -23.56 -0.79 10.27
N GLY A 775 -23.92 0.39 10.77
CA GLY A 775 -23.03 1.55 10.84
C GLY A 775 -22.43 1.68 12.22
N LEU A 776 -21.10 1.82 12.30
CA LEU A 776 -20.36 2.16 13.51
C LEU A 776 -19.48 3.39 13.24
N SER A 777 -19.57 4.39 14.10
CA SER A 777 -18.79 5.61 14.04
C SER A 777 -17.41 5.44 14.68
N ASP A 778 -16.46 6.24 14.18
CA ASP A 778 -15.11 6.29 14.72
C ASP A 778 -15.14 6.63 16.20
N TRP A 779 -14.39 5.87 17.01
CA TRP A 779 -14.35 6.00 18.45
C TRP A 779 -13.99 7.41 18.93
N CYS A 780 -13.13 8.15 18.23
CA CYS A 780 -12.73 9.49 18.63
C CYS A 780 -13.51 10.60 17.92
N GLN A 781 -14.45 10.26 17.03
CA GLN A 781 -15.36 11.21 16.38
C GLN A 781 -16.77 11.23 17.02
N THR A 782 -17.63 12.07 16.47
CA THR A 782 -19.05 12.16 16.87
C THR A 782 -19.88 11.09 16.13
N PRO A 783 -20.91 10.50 16.78
CA PRO A 783 -21.76 9.48 16.15
C PRO A 783 -22.43 9.98 14.86
N ARG A 784 -22.46 9.13 13.83
CA ARG A 784 -23.02 9.45 12.49
C ARG A 784 -24.14 8.52 12.05
N TYR A 785 -24.22 7.30 12.59
CA TYR A 785 -25.15 6.28 12.10
C TYR A 785 -26.39 6.10 13.00
N GLY A 786 -26.80 7.18 13.67
CA GLY A 786 -27.93 7.16 14.61
C GLY A 786 -27.61 6.52 15.97
N GLU A 787 -26.34 6.26 16.25
CA GLU A 787 -25.89 5.61 17.49
C GLU A 787 -26.05 6.54 18.71
N ALA A 788 -26.25 5.94 19.88
CA ALA A 788 -26.23 6.66 21.15
C ALA A 788 -24.87 6.52 21.83
N ILE A 789 -24.39 7.55 22.54
CA ILE A 789 -23.14 7.45 23.31
C ILE A 789 -23.39 6.61 24.57
N ALA A 790 -22.74 5.46 24.69
CA ALA A 790 -22.74 4.65 25.92
C ALA A 790 -21.73 5.21 26.93
N PHE A 791 -20.49 5.41 26.47
CA PHE A 791 -19.37 5.86 27.30
C PHE A 791 -18.56 6.92 26.56
N ALA A 792 -18.03 7.89 27.30
CA ALA A 792 -17.12 8.90 26.79
C ALA A 792 -15.88 8.97 27.68
N PHE A 793 -14.71 8.80 27.06
CA PHE A 793 -13.40 8.85 27.66
C PHE A 793 -12.73 10.14 27.17
N GLU A 794 -12.54 11.12 28.05
CA GLU A 794 -11.94 12.43 27.68
C GLU A 794 -10.46 12.34 27.27
N GLN A 795 -9.89 11.15 27.32
CA GLN A 795 -8.51 10.84 26.98
C GLN A 795 -8.42 9.41 26.45
N ARG A 796 -7.42 9.16 25.61
CA ARG A 796 -6.94 7.81 25.26
C ARG A 796 -5.51 7.62 25.76
N ARG A 797 -5.03 6.38 25.74
CA ARG A 797 -3.61 6.09 25.95
C ARG A 797 -2.99 5.75 24.60
N GLY A 798 -2.00 6.51 24.14
CA GLY A 798 -1.34 6.28 22.85
C GLY A 798 -0.38 5.09 22.87
N ALA A 799 0.16 4.74 21.70
CA ALA A 799 1.06 3.58 21.49
C ALA A 799 2.29 3.56 22.41
N GLY A 800 2.81 4.73 22.80
CA GLY A 800 3.91 4.86 23.78
C GLY A 800 3.49 4.87 25.25
N GLY A 801 2.21 4.63 25.54
CA GLY A 801 1.63 4.67 26.87
C GLY A 801 1.29 6.08 27.39
N ALA A 802 1.59 7.11 26.60
CA ALA A 802 1.29 8.51 26.92
C ALA A 802 -0.22 8.76 26.92
N ILE A 803 -0.68 9.66 27.80
CA ILE A 803 -2.09 10.08 27.81
C ILE A 803 -2.28 11.20 26.80
N GLU A 804 -3.21 11.00 25.88
CA GLU A 804 -3.59 11.96 24.84
C GLU A 804 -4.98 12.50 25.14
N ARG A 805 -5.15 13.83 25.08
CA ARG A 805 -6.42 14.52 25.36
C ARG A 805 -7.36 14.50 24.16
N ILE A 806 -7.65 13.30 23.69
CA ILE A 806 -8.57 13.02 22.59
C ILE A 806 -9.77 12.30 23.18
N THR A 807 -10.98 12.82 22.93
CA THR A 807 -12.20 12.22 23.49
C THR A 807 -12.66 11.06 22.63
N CYS A 808 -12.58 9.84 23.17
CA CYS A 808 -13.03 8.62 22.49
C CYS A 808 -14.22 7.98 23.21
N ARG A 809 -15.03 7.19 22.51
CA ARG A 809 -16.37 6.79 22.94
C ARG A 809 -16.61 5.32 22.66
N ILE A 810 -17.51 4.70 23.43
CA ILE A 810 -18.16 3.45 23.05
C ILE A 810 -19.62 3.80 22.77
N LEU A 811 -20.20 3.28 21.68
CA LEU A 811 -21.52 3.64 21.20
C LEU A 811 -22.50 2.47 21.30
N VAL A 812 -23.79 2.78 21.40
CA VAL A 812 -24.90 1.83 21.31
C VAL A 812 -25.48 1.90 19.91
N GLN A 813 -25.53 0.76 19.23
CA GLN A 813 -26.20 0.60 17.94
C GLN A 813 -27.33 -0.43 18.03
N LEU A 814 -28.43 -0.18 17.34
CA LEU A 814 -29.62 -1.02 17.34
C LEU A 814 -29.89 -1.54 15.92
N LEU A 815 -30.01 -2.87 15.78
CA LEU A 815 -30.42 -3.51 14.54
C LEU A 815 -31.78 -4.21 14.72
N PRO A 816 -32.75 -3.98 13.81
CA PRO A 816 -34.02 -4.70 13.86
C PRO A 816 -33.85 -6.17 13.47
N VAL A 817 -34.69 -7.04 14.04
CA VAL A 817 -34.81 -8.46 13.68
C VAL A 817 -36.25 -8.76 13.30
N ARG A 818 -36.47 -9.59 12.29
CA ARG A 818 -37.82 -10.10 12.04
C ARG A 818 -38.18 -11.16 13.07
N ALA A 819 -39.29 -10.94 13.75
CA ALA A 819 -39.77 -11.79 14.85
C ALA A 819 -40.56 -13.03 14.40
N ASP A 820 -40.68 -13.27 13.09
CA ASP A 820 -41.51 -14.34 12.50
C ASP A 820 -40.75 -15.66 12.32
N SER A 821 -39.43 -15.67 12.53
CA SER A 821 -38.61 -16.89 12.57
C SER A 821 -37.56 -16.82 13.68
N SER A 822 -37.15 -17.98 14.16
CA SER A 822 -36.09 -18.12 15.15
C SER A 822 -34.74 -17.71 14.54
N LEU A 823 -34.05 -16.73 15.15
CA LEU A 823 -32.70 -16.33 14.77
C LEU A 823 -31.70 -17.37 15.29
N LEU A 824 -30.79 -17.82 14.43
CA LEU A 824 -29.76 -18.80 14.78
C LEU A 824 -28.36 -18.19 14.81
N ARG A 825 -28.08 -17.21 13.93
CA ARG A 825 -26.72 -16.73 13.71
C ARG A 825 -26.67 -15.28 13.24
N VAL A 826 -25.63 -14.57 13.67
CA VAL A 826 -25.26 -13.23 13.21
C VAL A 826 -23.89 -13.34 12.53
N ASP A 827 -23.84 -13.13 11.22
CA ASP A 827 -22.59 -13.13 10.45
C ASP A 827 -22.09 -11.69 10.34
N LEU A 828 -20.96 -11.41 10.97
CA LEU A 828 -20.28 -10.13 10.92
C LEU A 828 -19.55 -9.97 9.56
N PRO A 829 -19.35 -8.73 9.07
CA PRO A 829 -18.56 -8.48 7.87
C PRO A 829 -17.05 -8.74 8.11
N ASP A 830 -16.25 -8.86 7.06
CA ASP A 830 -14.77 -8.79 7.17
C ASP A 830 -14.33 -7.33 7.10
N ARG A 831 -14.45 -6.64 8.23
CA ARG A 831 -14.14 -5.22 8.37
C ARG A 831 -13.44 -4.99 9.70
N GLU A 832 -12.13 -5.20 9.72
CA GLU A 832 -11.32 -5.18 10.94
C GLU A 832 -11.37 -3.84 11.70
N THR A 833 -11.74 -2.75 11.01
CA THR A 833 -11.96 -1.43 11.62
C THR A 833 -13.19 -1.35 12.52
N MET A 834 -14.11 -2.31 12.42
CA MET A 834 -15.35 -2.31 13.18
C MET A 834 -15.21 -3.27 14.36
N HIS A 835 -15.61 -2.79 15.54
CA HIS A 835 -15.41 -3.49 16.80
C HIS A 835 -16.71 -3.63 17.59
N LEU A 836 -16.88 -4.80 18.22
CA LEU A 836 -17.98 -5.12 19.13
C LEU A 836 -17.44 -5.46 20.52
N PHE A 837 -17.98 -4.79 21.53
CA PHE A 837 -17.65 -4.96 22.95
C PHE A 837 -18.71 -5.79 23.69
N ALA A 838 -19.99 -5.69 23.29
CA ALA A 838 -21.08 -6.44 23.90
C ALA A 838 -22.26 -6.59 22.92
N LEU A 839 -23.03 -7.68 23.06
CA LEU A 839 -24.22 -7.98 22.26
C LEU A 839 -25.37 -8.46 23.16
N THR A 840 -26.52 -7.82 23.04
CA THR A 840 -27.75 -8.16 23.76
C THR A 840 -28.91 -8.32 22.79
N LEU A 841 -29.69 -9.38 22.95
CA LEU A 841 -30.88 -9.68 22.13
C LEU A 841 -32.14 -9.36 22.92
N ARG A 842 -33.13 -8.70 22.29
CA ARG A 842 -34.45 -8.49 22.89
C ARG A 842 -35.45 -9.51 22.34
N HIS A 843 -36.11 -10.25 23.22
CA HIS A 843 -37.18 -11.15 22.82
C HIS A 843 -38.34 -10.38 22.21
N ALA A 844 -38.91 -10.96 21.15
CA ALA A 844 -40.14 -10.48 20.56
C ALA A 844 -41.27 -10.54 21.59
N ARG A 845 -42.07 -9.47 21.66
CA ARG A 845 -43.21 -9.36 22.57
C ARG A 845 -44.51 -9.90 21.99
#